data_AF-A0A8B6EMN8-F1
#
_entry.id   AF-A0A8B6EMN8-F1
#
_cell.length_a   1.000
_cell.length_b   1.000
_cell.length_c   1.000
_cell.angle_alpha   90.00
_cell.angle_beta   90.00
_cell.angle_gamma   90.00
#
_symmetry.space_group_name_H-M   'P 1'
#
loop_
_entity.id
_entity.type
_entity.pdbx_description
1 polymer ?
#
loop_
_entity_poly.entity_id
_entity_poly.type
_entity_poly.pdbx_seq_one_letter_code
_entity_poly.pdbx_strand_id
1 'polypeptide(L)'
;MEEYKPFMSDGFVSIVDDTTLQPIKILRDTGASQSLLLEGVLPLSEKTSVGASVLLQGVELGCIDVPLHRIYLKSDLITGPVVVGVRPNLPVEGVTLLLGNDLARNKVVAEPIVTSEPVVDVKSPEDDAELYPACVVTRAMARKQQNENLQEDKFDYMDLSDTFIADIEDPGNSEKAIIKPPSVNKNVIMPWPDVNSHSLDRKNLLEEQHKDPEVKRVQLSYPKVDDLVGIIKDKGGKCLVFKKDLKRAYRQIPIDPGDLHLVGFQWDNKLFADRVLPMGLRSSALICQRITTAVSFMFYKMGYMVINYLDDFGGADTVDKADEAYIALGALLDSCGLEESKQKGVAPTTRMEFLGITVDTVKLTLEVTSDRVLEISLLVQAWLRKKKASLRELQSILGKLHFVSTCVRPGRLFVSRLLLNWLRSAFPSNVVGSGHKIYRKIPVEVQKDLLWWHRFLSSYNGISMMSLEDWSSPDEIFSSDACLEGFGAITSNQYFHAVFPSDITKDQLHINCLELLAIVVAVKIWGKTFCGKKILIFCDNEASVQVINSGSSKDAFMQTCLRELCFIQASFQFEVRARHILGVENRLADYLSRWHCSHKYRELFKSAISVDRYEEVPVLMSDFSFLNNWATIVSASIPKYVSGIDGCTTQAFPGATIGRLTELISSGKVDLISLDFVIVHVGTNNISSSQSVDTIISIFGDLIHKLKKMTFAKLIFTSILPRPVDHMKTGAKVNKVNTELKRLCKRNNLLYCNLYRSFLLDNIPDASLFAPRDGLHLNFAGTELFRKKIINIIKHQSI
;
A
#
# COMPACT_ATOMS: atom_id res chain seq x y z
N MET A 1 -48.47 -2.39 -30.34
CA MET A 1 -47.75 -3.10 -31.43
C MET A 1 -46.98 -2.15 -32.36
N GLU A 2 -47.42 -0.89 -32.56
CA GLU A 2 -46.67 0.07 -33.40
C GLU A 2 -45.30 0.49 -32.82
N GLU A 3 -45.17 0.60 -31.50
CA GLU A 3 -43.90 1.00 -30.85
C GLU A 3 -42.78 -0.03 -31.02
N TYR A 4 -43.10 -1.32 -31.13
CA TYR A 4 -42.10 -2.40 -31.31
C TYR A 4 -41.77 -2.69 -32.77
N LYS A 5 -42.49 -2.06 -33.71
CA LYS A 5 -42.34 -2.30 -35.15
C LYS A 5 -40.89 -2.15 -35.67
N PRO A 6 -40.05 -1.23 -35.18
CA PRO A 6 -38.64 -1.12 -35.61
C PRO A 6 -37.74 -2.28 -35.16
N PHE A 7 -38.15 -3.02 -34.12
CA PHE A 7 -37.38 -4.11 -33.51
C PHE A 7 -37.95 -5.50 -33.80
N MET A 8 -39.00 -5.55 -34.63
CA MET A 8 -39.62 -6.77 -35.08
C MET A 8 -39.07 -7.18 -36.43
N SER A 9 -38.69 -8.45 -36.56
CA SER A 9 -38.28 -9.05 -37.83
C SER A 9 -38.99 -10.40 -38.02
N ASP A 10 -39.18 -10.79 -39.27
CA ASP A 10 -39.64 -12.13 -39.59
C ASP A 10 -38.43 -13.09 -39.63
N GLY A 11 -38.65 -14.34 -39.24
CA GLY A 11 -37.62 -15.37 -39.29
C GLY A 11 -38.22 -16.77 -39.35
N PHE A 12 -37.35 -17.78 -39.31
CA PHE A 12 -37.74 -19.17 -39.37
C PHE A 12 -37.00 -20.01 -38.34
N VAL A 13 -37.66 -21.04 -37.82
CA VAL A 13 -37.05 -22.03 -36.90
C VAL A 13 -37.34 -23.46 -37.33
N SER A 14 -36.43 -24.39 -37.00
CA SER A 14 -36.60 -25.83 -37.21
C SER A 14 -35.88 -26.65 -36.14
N ILE A 15 -36.18 -27.95 -36.05
CA ILE A 15 -35.57 -28.87 -35.07
C ILE A 15 -34.27 -29.52 -35.58
N VAL A 16 -34.22 -29.88 -36.87
CA VAL A 16 -33.08 -30.59 -37.49
C VAL A 16 -32.82 -29.98 -38.88
N ASP A 17 -31.89 -29.03 -38.92
CA ASP A 17 -31.39 -28.34 -40.14
C ASP A 17 -32.46 -27.58 -40.96
N ASP A 18 -32.05 -26.88 -42.04
CA ASP A 18 -32.84 -25.90 -42.82
C ASP A 18 -33.99 -26.53 -43.66
N THR A 19 -34.48 -27.72 -43.31
CA THR A 19 -35.36 -28.56 -44.16
C THR A 19 -36.86 -28.39 -43.91
N THR A 20 -37.27 -28.08 -42.67
CA THR A 20 -38.68 -27.84 -42.29
C THR A 20 -38.79 -26.56 -41.47
N LEU A 21 -38.74 -25.43 -42.18
CA LEU A 21 -38.74 -24.10 -41.60
C LEU A 21 -40.16 -23.65 -41.23
N GLN A 22 -40.36 -23.32 -39.95
CA GLN A 22 -41.60 -22.72 -39.46
C GLN A 22 -41.44 -21.21 -39.31
N PRO A 23 -42.32 -20.39 -39.91
CA PRO A 23 -42.22 -18.94 -39.81
C PRO A 23 -42.52 -18.47 -38.40
N ILE A 24 -41.73 -17.52 -37.93
CA ILE A 24 -41.85 -16.91 -36.61
C ILE A 24 -41.71 -15.39 -36.69
N LYS A 25 -42.34 -14.70 -35.74
CA LYS A 25 -42.12 -13.27 -35.50
C LYS A 25 -41.13 -13.10 -34.35
N ILE A 26 -40.03 -12.43 -34.66
CA ILE A 26 -38.93 -12.19 -33.74
C ILE A 26 -39.04 -10.76 -33.21
N LEU A 27 -39.04 -10.61 -31.89
CA LEU A 27 -38.84 -9.32 -31.23
C LEU A 27 -37.44 -9.29 -30.65
N ARG A 28 -36.64 -8.30 -31.04
CA ARG A 28 -35.36 -8.07 -30.40
C ARG A 28 -35.54 -7.26 -29.12
N ASP A 29 -34.99 -7.76 -28.03
CA ASP A 29 -35.01 -7.09 -26.73
C ASP A 29 -33.58 -6.96 -26.19
N THR A 30 -33.09 -5.73 -26.11
CA THR A 30 -31.76 -5.41 -25.57
C THR A 30 -31.68 -5.56 -24.06
N GLY A 31 -32.81 -5.62 -23.35
CA GLY A 31 -32.88 -5.90 -21.92
C GLY A 31 -32.86 -7.40 -21.60
N ALA A 32 -33.13 -8.26 -22.59
CA ALA A 32 -33.14 -9.70 -22.37
C ALA A 32 -31.72 -10.29 -22.44
N SER A 33 -31.29 -10.90 -21.34
CA SER A 33 -30.02 -11.63 -21.25
C SER A 33 -30.05 -12.97 -21.99
N GLN A 34 -31.24 -13.54 -22.24
CA GLN A 34 -31.46 -14.85 -22.82
C GLN A 34 -32.54 -14.80 -23.91
N SER A 35 -32.32 -15.52 -25.01
CA SER A 35 -33.30 -15.66 -26.09
C SER A 35 -34.36 -16.71 -25.73
N LEU A 36 -35.64 -16.40 -25.95
CA LEU A 36 -36.79 -17.20 -25.55
C LEU A 36 -37.72 -17.52 -26.72
N LEU A 37 -38.14 -18.78 -26.84
CA LEU A 37 -39.12 -19.25 -27.81
C LEU A 37 -40.46 -19.53 -27.10
N LEU A 38 -41.56 -19.17 -27.75
CA LEU A 38 -42.89 -19.52 -27.29
C LEU A 38 -43.13 -21.04 -27.39
N GLU A 39 -43.66 -21.63 -26.33
CA GLU A 39 -44.01 -23.05 -26.29
C GLU A 39 -45.09 -23.40 -27.33
N GLY A 40 -44.99 -24.59 -27.93
CA GLY A 40 -45.92 -25.04 -28.97
C GLY A 40 -45.59 -24.56 -30.38
N VAL A 41 -44.57 -23.71 -30.56
CA VAL A 41 -44.08 -23.34 -31.91
C VAL A 41 -43.44 -24.53 -32.60
N LEU A 42 -42.54 -25.27 -31.93
CA LEU A 42 -41.94 -26.50 -32.47
C LEU A 42 -42.31 -27.71 -31.60
N PRO A 43 -42.40 -28.95 -32.15
CA PRO A 43 -42.60 -30.17 -31.36
C PRO A 43 -41.30 -30.56 -30.62
N LEU A 44 -40.94 -29.77 -29.61
CA LEU A 44 -39.75 -29.98 -28.79
C LEU A 44 -39.89 -31.25 -27.94
N SER A 45 -38.81 -32.03 -27.85
CA SER A 45 -38.76 -33.31 -27.11
C SER A 45 -37.47 -33.42 -26.29
N GLU A 46 -37.30 -34.47 -25.48
CA GLU A 46 -36.05 -34.75 -24.75
C GLU A 46 -34.81 -34.75 -25.64
N LYS A 47 -34.95 -35.07 -26.94
CA LYS A 47 -33.84 -35.04 -27.91
C LYS A 47 -33.33 -33.63 -28.25
N THR A 48 -34.18 -32.61 -28.05
CA THR A 48 -33.83 -31.20 -28.28
C THR A 48 -33.42 -30.49 -27.00
N SER A 49 -33.67 -31.11 -25.83
CA SER A 49 -33.31 -30.57 -24.53
C SER A 49 -31.79 -30.59 -24.36
N VAL A 50 -31.24 -29.51 -23.80
CA VAL A 50 -29.82 -29.41 -23.44
C VAL A 50 -29.56 -30.00 -22.04
N GLY A 51 -30.60 -30.44 -21.33
CA GLY A 51 -30.50 -30.97 -19.96
C GLY A 51 -30.18 -29.90 -18.92
N ALA A 52 -30.34 -28.63 -19.26
CA ALA A 52 -30.09 -27.48 -18.40
C ALA A 52 -31.25 -26.49 -18.50
N SER A 53 -31.47 -25.76 -17.41
CA SER A 53 -32.44 -24.67 -17.35
C SER A 53 -31.71 -23.37 -16.96
N VAL A 54 -32.28 -22.24 -17.35
CA VAL A 54 -31.78 -20.91 -17.02
C VAL A 54 -32.77 -20.20 -16.12
N LEU A 55 -32.26 -19.60 -15.04
CA LEU A 55 -33.07 -18.79 -14.13
C LEU A 55 -33.23 -17.39 -14.73
N LEU A 56 -34.47 -16.99 -15.00
CA LEU A 56 -34.81 -15.65 -15.48
C LEU A 56 -35.51 -14.86 -14.39
N GLN A 57 -35.09 -13.61 -14.21
CA GLN A 57 -35.70 -12.66 -13.30
C GLN A 57 -36.30 -11.51 -14.11
N GLY A 58 -37.62 -11.37 -14.08
CA GLY A 58 -38.33 -10.27 -14.73
C GLY A 58 -38.42 -9.01 -13.85
N VAL A 59 -39.07 -7.97 -14.36
CA VAL A 59 -39.32 -6.70 -13.64
C VAL A 59 -40.12 -6.92 -12.35
N GLU A 60 -40.87 -8.01 -12.23
CA GLU A 60 -41.64 -8.39 -11.05
C GLU A 60 -40.83 -9.13 -9.93
N LEU A 61 -39.49 -9.07 -9.95
CA LEU A 61 -38.56 -9.62 -8.94
C LEU A 61 -38.64 -11.14 -8.66
N GLY A 62 -39.58 -11.89 -9.26
CA GLY A 62 -39.66 -13.35 -9.16
C GLY A 62 -38.66 -14.07 -10.08
N CYS A 63 -37.97 -15.08 -9.56
CA CYS A 63 -37.09 -15.96 -10.34
C CYS A 63 -37.88 -17.14 -10.91
N ILE A 64 -37.77 -17.37 -12.22
CA ILE A 64 -38.46 -18.44 -12.94
C ILE A 64 -37.43 -19.35 -13.60
N ASP A 65 -37.60 -20.67 -13.45
CA ASP A 65 -36.76 -21.67 -14.11
C ASP A 65 -37.25 -21.95 -15.53
N VAL A 66 -36.36 -21.87 -16.53
CA VAL A 66 -36.70 -21.96 -17.95
C VAL A 66 -35.85 -23.02 -18.65
N PRO A 67 -36.44 -24.10 -19.18
CA PRO A 67 -35.69 -25.18 -19.83
C PRO A 67 -35.08 -24.72 -21.16
N LEU A 68 -33.85 -25.14 -21.43
CA LEU A 68 -33.10 -24.80 -22.64
C LEU A 68 -33.19 -25.89 -23.70
N HIS A 69 -33.46 -25.47 -24.94
CA HIS A 69 -33.55 -26.35 -26.11
C HIS A 69 -32.63 -25.86 -27.24
N ARG A 70 -32.03 -26.80 -27.96
CA ARG A 70 -31.26 -26.52 -29.18
C ARG A 70 -32.19 -26.58 -30.40
N ILE A 71 -32.21 -25.49 -31.17
CA ILE A 71 -33.01 -25.34 -32.40
C ILE A 71 -32.15 -24.73 -33.51
N TYR A 72 -32.61 -24.79 -34.75
CA TYR A 72 -32.02 -24.02 -35.83
C TYR A 72 -32.82 -22.72 -36.04
N LEU A 73 -32.16 -21.57 -36.05
CA LEU A 73 -32.76 -20.26 -36.27
C LEU A 73 -32.22 -19.67 -37.56
N LYS A 74 -33.11 -19.11 -38.39
CA LYS A 74 -32.78 -18.34 -39.59
C LYS A 74 -33.46 -16.98 -39.51
N SER A 75 -32.67 -15.94 -39.37
CA SER A 75 -33.08 -14.55 -39.25
C SER A 75 -32.03 -13.65 -39.89
N ASP A 76 -32.36 -12.38 -40.11
CA ASP A 76 -31.45 -11.39 -40.69
C ASP A 76 -30.17 -11.18 -39.86
N LEU A 77 -30.24 -11.42 -38.55
CA LEU A 77 -29.11 -11.27 -37.63
C LEU A 77 -28.33 -12.58 -37.43
N ILE A 78 -29.03 -13.72 -37.41
CA ILE A 78 -28.47 -15.01 -37.00
C ILE A 78 -29.08 -16.11 -37.84
N THR A 79 -28.21 -16.87 -38.50
CA THR A 79 -28.57 -18.12 -39.18
C THR A 79 -27.67 -19.24 -38.66
N GLY A 80 -28.25 -20.30 -38.10
CA GLY A 80 -27.53 -21.46 -37.59
C GLY A 80 -28.20 -22.13 -36.38
N PRO A 81 -27.59 -23.20 -35.85
CA PRO A 81 -28.06 -23.87 -34.64
C PRO A 81 -27.79 -23.00 -33.40
N VAL A 82 -28.84 -22.70 -32.64
CA VAL A 82 -28.83 -21.85 -31.44
C VAL A 82 -29.48 -22.58 -30.26
N VAL A 83 -29.24 -22.09 -29.05
CA VAL A 83 -29.88 -22.58 -27.83
C VAL A 83 -30.80 -21.47 -27.32
N VAL A 84 -32.05 -21.80 -27.03
CA VAL A 84 -33.07 -20.86 -26.55
C VAL A 84 -33.84 -21.44 -25.37
N GLY A 85 -34.31 -20.57 -24.47
CA GLY A 85 -35.23 -20.96 -23.40
C GLY A 85 -36.66 -21.08 -23.91
N VAL A 86 -37.47 -21.98 -23.37
CA VAL A 86 -38.86 -22.17 -23.81
C VAL A 86 -39.84 -21.69 -22.74
N ARG A 87 -40.80 -20.84 -23.13
CA ARG A 87 -41.78 -20.26 -22.20
C ARG A 87 -43.22 -20.40 -22.73
N PRO A 88 -44.20 -20.65 -21.85
CA PRO A 88 -45.60 -20.76 -22.26
C PRO A 88 -46.18 -19.44 -22.78
N ASN A 89 -45.66 -18.30 -22.29
CA ASN A 89 -46.08 -16.96 -22.69
C ASN A 89 -44.86 -16.04 -22.86
N LEU A 90 -44.91 -15.15 -23.85
CA LEU A 90 -43.94 -14.07 -24.06
C LEU A 90 -44.57 -12.70 -23.72
N PRO A 91 -43.78 -11.67 -23.37
CA PRO A 91 -44.29 -10.38 -22.89
C PRO A 91 -45.10 -9.57 -23.92
N VAL A 92 -44.96 -9.89 -25.21
CA VAL A 92 -45.60 -9.16 -26.31
C VAL A 92 -46.47 -10.12 -27.13
N GLU A 93 -47.76 -9.81 -27.22
CA GLU A 93 -48.74 -10.60 -27.96
C GLU A 93 -48.43 -10.59 -29.47
N GLY A 94 -48.40 -11.77 -30.10
CA GLY A 94 -48.07 -11.95 -31.51
C GLY A 94 -46.58 -12.15 -31.83
N VAL A 95 -45.70 -12.11 -30.83
CA VAL A 95 -44.27 -12.47 -30.94
C VAL A 95 -44.10 -13.93 -30.57
N THR A 96 -43.35 -14.68 -31.37
CA THR A 96 -43.10 -16.11 -31.14
C THR A 96 -41.65 -16.42 -30.74
N LEU A 97 -40.72 -15.50 -30.97
CA LEU A 97 -39.34 -15.56 -30.44
C LEU A 97 -38.91 -14.19 -29.91
N LEU A 98 -38.42 -14.16 -28.68
CA LEU A 98 -37.74 -13.01 -28.10
C LEU A 98 -36.22 -13.22 -28.25
N LEU A 99 -35.58 -12.38 -29.05
CA LEU A 99 -34.15 -12.46 -29.33
C LEU A 99 -33.37 -11.58 -28.35
N GLY A 100 -32.69 -12.23 -27.42
CA GLY A 100 -31.87 -11.60 -26.40
C GLY A 100 -30.41 -11.39 -26.81
N ASN A 101 -29.65 -10.82 -25.90
CA ASN A 101 -28.25 -10.49 -26.12
C ASN A 101 -27.34 -11.72 -26.20
N ASP A 102 -27.72 -12.87 -25.61
CA ASP A 102 -26.99 -14.13 -25.75
C ASP A 102 -26.71 -14.51 -27.21
N LEU A 103 -27.66 -14.20 -28.12
CA LEU A 103 -27.53 -14.48 -29.53
C LEU A 103 -27.18 -13.22 -30.35
N ALA A 104 -27.72 -12.04 -30.01
CA ALA A 104 -27.66 -10.84 -30.86
C ALA A 104 -26.66 -9.73 -30.44
N ARG A 105 -25.95 -9.86 -29.30
CA ARG A 105 -25.17 -8.75 -28.66
C ARG A 105 -24.27 -7.97 -29.61
N ASN A 106 -23.53 -8.65 -30.50
CA ASN A 106 -22.52 -8.02 -31.37
C ASN A 106 -22.92 -7.93 -32.86
N LYS A 107 -24.17 -8.26 -33.19
CA LYS A 107 -24.61 -8.41 -34.59
C LYS A 107 -25.49 -7.29 -35.10
N VAL A 108 -25.67 -6.22 -34.33
CA VAL A 108 -26.44 -5.05 -34.75
C VAL A 108 -25.54 -3.83 -34.72
N VAL A 109 -25.23 -3.35 -35.92
CA VAL A 109 -24.69 -2.02 -36.14
C VAL A 109 -25.87 -1.08 -36.08
N ALA A 110 -25.98 -0.27 -35.02
CA ALA A 110 -26.88 0.87 -35.07
C ALA A 110 -26.35 1.79 -36.18
N GLU A 111 -27.13 2.03 -37.23
CA GLU A 111 -26.78 3.07 -38.19
C GLU A 111 -26.82 4.42 -37.46
N PRO A 112 -25.70 5.14 -37.35
CA PRO A 112 -25.71 6.44 -36.70
C PRO A 112 -26.51 7.42 -37.56
N ILE A 113 -27.59 7.96 -37.00
CA ILE A 113 -28.34 9.06 -37.61
C ILE A 113 -27.51 10.33 -37.44
N VAL A 114 -27.01 10.88 -38.54
CA VAL A 114 -26.27 12.13 -38.55
C VAL A 114 -27.28 13.28 -38.57
N THR A 115 -27.39 14.02 -37.47
CA THR A 115 -28.20 15.23 -37.38
C THR A 115 -27.32 16.47 -37.55
N SER A 116 -27.82 17.48 -38.26
CA SER A 116 -27.13 18.77 -38.46
C SER A 116 -27.12 19.66 -37.20
N GLU A 117 -28.01 19.36 -36.25
CA GLU A 117 -28.07 20.02 -34.95
C GLU A 117 -27.70 18.98 -33.87
N PRO A 118 -26.76 19.31 -32.95
CA PRO A 118 -26.39 18.42 -31.86
C PRO A 118 -27.59 18.22 -30.94
N VAL A 119 -28.02 16.96 -30.78
CA VAL A 119 -29.06 16.60 -29.82
C VAL A 119 -28.47 16.72 -28.41
N VAL A 120 -28.95 17.69 -27.64
CA VAL A 120 -28.41 18.00 -26.30
C VAL A 120 -29.02 17.10 -25.21
N ASP A 121 -30.14 16.41 -25.47
CA ASP A 121 -30.75 15.60 -24.41
C ASP A 121 -31.65 14.48 -24.96
N VAL A 122 -31.18 13.24 -24.82
CA VAL A 122 -32.05 12.07 -24.58
C VAL A 122 -31.26 11.15 -23.67
N LYS A 123 -31.88 10.78 -22.52
CA LYS A 123 -31.40 9.80 -21.56
C LYS A 123 -30.69 8.64 -22.28
N SER A 124 -29.38 8.55 -22.14
CA SER A 124 -28.60 7.47 -22.73
C SER A 124 -28.93 6.15 -22.02
N PRO A 125 -29.13 5.06 -22.77
CA PRO A 125 -29.02 3.71 -22.22
C PRO A 125 -27.63 3.55 -21.60
N GLU A 126 -27.57 2.77 -20.53
CA GLU A 126 -26.44 2.51 -19.65
C GLU A 126 -25.04 2.68 -20.27
N ASP A 127 -24.20 3.45 -19.56
CA ASP A 127 -22.81 3.77 -19.87
C ASP A 127 -21.95 2.51 -20.11
N ASP A 128 -21.78 2.10 -21.37
CA ASP A 128 -20.70 1.18 -21.77
C ASP A 128 -19.35 1.91 -21.74
N ALA A 129 -18.78 2.01 -20.54
CA ALA A 129 -17.47 2.60 -20.26
C ALA A 129 -16.29 1.91 -20.99
N GLU A 130 -16.52 0.77 -21.65
CA GLU A 130 -15.49 0.03 -22.40
C GLU A 130 -15.18 0.63 -23.78
N LEU A 131 -16.09 1.42 -24.39
CA LEU A 131 -15.93 1.85 -25.78
C LEU A 131 -14.95 3.02 -25.97
N TYR A 132 -14.60 3.74 -24.89
CA TYR A 132 -13.73 4.91 -24.97
C TYR A 132 -12.39 4.67 -24.27
N PRO A 133 -11.23 4.94 -24.91
CA PRO A 133 -9.95 4.91 -24.23
C PRO A 133 -9.86 6.07 -23.24
N ALA A 134 -10.27 5.84 -21.99
CA ALA A 134 -10.16 6.83 -20.93
C ALA A 134 -8.69 7.25 -20.71
N CYS A 135 -8.42 8.53 -20.42
CA CYS A 135 -7.09 8.98 -19.98
C CYS A 135 -6.67 8.16 -18.74
N VAL A 136 -5.38 7.82 -18.62
CA VAL A 136 -4.83 6.95 -17.55
C VAL A 136 -5.35 7.38 -16.16
N VAL A 137 -5.45 8.69 -15.94
CA VAL A 137 -5.96 9.30 -14.70
C VAL A 137 -7.45 9.03 -14.48
N THR A 138 -8.30 9.33 -15.46
CA THR A 138 -9.75 9.00 -15.43
C THR A 138 -10.03 7.50 -15.36
N ARG A 139 -9.15 6.67 -15.93
CA ARG A 139 -9.31 5.21 -15.99
C ARG A 139 -9.03 4.55 -14.63
N ALA A 140 -8.15 5.14 -13.82
CA ALA A 140 -7.93 4.75 -12.43
C ALA A 140 -9.11 5.15 -11.51
N MET A 141 -9.73 6.32 -11.75
CA MET A 141 -10.91 6.76 -11.00
C MET A 141 -12.17 5.95 -11.36
N ALA A 142 -12.42 5.70 -12.65
CA ALA A 142 -13.56 4.93 -13.13
C ALA A 142 -13.53 3.46 -12.65
N ARG A 143 -12.35 2.83 -12.63
CA ARG A 143 -12.17 1.47 -12.08
C ARG A 143 -12.38 1.39 -10.57
N LYS A 144 -12.21 2.51 -9.83
CA LYS A 144 -12.52 2.55 -8.39
C LYS A 144 -14.04 2.48 -8.14
N GLN A 145 -14.85 3.17 -8.97
CA GLN A 145 -16.32 3.11 -8.88
C GLN A 145 -16.89 1.75 -9.30
N GLN A 146 -16.28 1.07 -10.27
CA GLN A 146 -16.74 -0.26 -10.71
C GLN A 146 -16.40 -1.39 -9.71
N ASN A 147 -15.32 -1.25 -8.93
CA ASN A 147 -14.92 -2.25 -7.94
C ASN A 147 -15.84 -2.36 -6.71
N GLU A 148 -16.82 -1.46 -6.56
CA GLU A 148 -17.85 -1.59 -5.51
C GLU A 148 -18.92 -2.64 -5.86
N ASN A 149 -19.00 -3.11 -7.12
CA ASN A 149 -20.10 -3.97 -7.59
C ASN A 149 -19.72 -5.35 -8.16
N LEU A 150 -18.46 -5.80 -8.16
CA LEU A 150 -18.11 -7.12 -8.71
C LEU A 150 -17.08 -7.89 -7.87
N GLN A 151 -17.46 -9.10 -7.46
CA GLN A 151 -16.55 -10.15 -6.96
C GLN A 151 -15.83 -10.84 -8.13
N GLU A 152 -14.52 -11.04 -7.90
CA GLU A 152 -13.57 -11.96 -8.54
C GLU A 152 -13.14 -11.78 -10.02
N ASP A 153 -11.80 -11.70 -10.14
CA ASP A 153 -10.91 -12.22 -11.20
C ASP A 153 -10.92 -11.62 -12.61
N LYS A 154 -10.23 -10.47 -12.75
CA LYS A 154 -9.12 -10.24 -13.72
C LYS A 154 -8.57 -8.80 -13.56
N PHE A 155 -7.57 -8.63 -12.69
CA PHE A 155 -6.95 -7.32 -12.45
C PHE A 155 -5.91 -6.95 -13.51
N ASP A 156 -6.33 -6.26 -14.57
CA ASP A 156 -5.41 -5.52 -15.43
C ASP A 156 -5.01 -4.21 -14.73
N TYR A 157 -3.79 -4.15 -14.20
CA TYR A 157 -3.29 -3.06 -13.34
C TYR A 157 -3.04 -1.76 -14.14
N MET A 158 -3.68 -0.65 -13.77
CA MET A 158 -3.36 0.69 -14.30
C MET A 158 -2.43 1.49 -13.40
N ASP A 159 -1.46 2.12 -14.05
CA ASP A 159 -0.25 2.73 -13.51
C ASP A 159 -0.39 4.26 -13.55
N LEU A 160 -0.37 4.91 -12.38
CA LEU A 160 -0.40 6.37 -12.23
C LEU A 160 0.97 6.95 -11.81
N SER A 161 1.99 6.11 -11.66
CA SER A 161 3.26 6.52 -11.04
C SER A 161 4.00 7.59 -11.83
N ASP A 162 3.88 7.58 -13.17
CA ASP A 162 4.53 8.56 -14.04
C ASP A 162 3.99 9.99 -13.90
N THR A 163 2.75 10.15 -13.39
CA THR A 163 2.15 11.49 -13.18
C THR A 163 2.61 12.13 -11.86
N PHE A 164 2.94 11.29 -10.87
CA PHE A 164 3.39 11.75 -9.55
C PHE A 164 4.90 11.95 -9.44
N ILE A 165 5.70 11.34 -10.33
CA ILE A 165 7.17 11.38 -10.27
C ILE A 165 7.77 12.57 -11.05
N ALA A 166 7.03 13.18 -11.98
CA ALA A 166 7.51 14.28 -12.82
C ALA A 166 7.85 15.57 -12.04
N ASP A 167 7.25 15.78 -10.87
CA ASP A 167 7.44 16.99 -10.05
C ASP A 167 8.64 16.94 -9.09
N ILE A 168 9.45 15.88 -9.12
CA ILE A 168 10.62 15.71 -8.23
C ILE A 168 11.92 15.68 -9.04
N GLU A 169 11.94 16.38 -10.18
CA GLU A 169 13.15 16.71 -10.92
C GLU A 169 13.62 18.13 -10.54
N ASP A 170 14.66 18.14 -9.70
CA ASP A 170 15.62 19.23 -9.44
C ASP A 170 15.20 20.45 -8.57
N PRO A 171 15.72 20.59 -7.33
CA PRO A 171 15.55 21.80 -6.51
C PRO A 171 16.44 23.00 -6.94
N GLY A 172 17.22 22.87 -8.02
CA GLY A 172 18.38 23.73 -8.27
C GLY A 172 18.43 24.43 -9.62
N ASN A 173 17.45 25.26 -9.98
CA ASN A 173 17.71 26.47 -10.79
C ASN A 173 16.47 27.37 -10.91
N SER A 174 16.30 28.29 -9.97
CA SER A 174 15.37 29.42 -10.12
C SER A 174 16.07 30.57 -10.86
N GLU A 175 16.21 30.48 -12.17
CA GLU A 175 16.51 31.67 -12.98
C GLU A 175 15.20 32.26 -13.53
N LYS A 176 14.93 33.50 -13.12
CA LYS A 176 13.80 34.32 -13.57
C LYS A 176 13.93 34.59 -15.08
N ALA A 177 13.23 33.84 -15.91
CA ALA A 177 13.14 34.14 -17.34
C ALA A 177 12.04 35.18 -17.60
N ILE A 178 12.46 36.38 -18.00
CA ILE A 178 11.63 37.51 -18.42
C ILE A 178 10.88 37.13 -19.72
N ILE A 179 9.55 37.19 -19.70
CA ILE A 179 8.68 36.96 -20.86
C ILE A 179 8.84 38.15 -21.83
N LYS A 180 9.34 37.89 -23.04
CA LYS A 180 9.10 38.76 -24.22
C LYS A 180 8.09 38.06 -25.14
N PRO A 181 7.08 38.76 -25.67
CA PRO A 181 6.09 38.17 -26.55
C PRO A 181 6.72 37.76 -27.90
N PRO A 182 6.36 36.60 -28.48
CA PRO A 182 6.80 36.24 -29.81
C PRO A 182 6.11 37.11 -30.86
N SER A 183 6.89 37.65 -31.78
CA SER A 183 6.44 38.38 -32.97
C SER A 183 5.74 37.42 -33.94
N VAL A 184 4.47 37.69 -34.22
CA VAL A 184 3.64 36.92 -35.17
C VAL A 184 4.11 37.18 -36.60
N ASN A 185 4.68 36.15 -37.25
CA ASN A 185 4.91 36.17 -38.70
C ASN A 185 3.65 35.62 -39.38
N LYS A 186 2.76 36.51 -39.81
CA LYS A 186 1.63 36.18 -40.69
C LYS A 186 2.18 35.99 -42.09
N ASN A 187 2.31 34.75 -42.57
CA ASN A 187 2.25 34.32 -43.99
C ASN A 187 3.04 33.03 -44.25
N VAL A 188 2.59 31.89 -43.70
CA VAL A 188 2.99 30.58 -44.24
C VAL A 188 1.75 29.70 -44.32
N ILE A 189 1.15 29.60 -45.50
CA ILE A 189 0.21 28.54 -45.85
C ILE A 189 1.07 27.35 -46.25
N MET A 190 1.14 26.30 -45.42
CA MET A 190 1.80 25.06 -45.81
C MET A 190 0.82 24.17 -46.60
N PRO A 191 1.23 23.57 -47.73
CA PRO A 191 0.44 22.56 -48.42
C PRO A 191 0.36 21.28 -47.57
N TRP A 192 -0.77 20.56 -47.68
CA TRP A 192 -0.95 19.24 -47.07
C TRP A 192 0.12 18.26 -47.60
N PRO A 193 0.84 17.52 -46.74
CA PRO A 193 1.81 16.54 -47.19
C PRO A 193 1.10 15.33 -47.81
N ASP A 194 1.60 14.88 -48.96
CA ASP A 194 1.16 13.67 -49.65
C ASP A 194 1.16 12.48 -48.69
N VAL A 195 -0.03 11.91 -48.46
CA VAL A 195 -0.22 10.71 -47.63
C VAL A 195 0.20 9.51 -48.45
N ASN A 196 1.49 9.31 -48.61
CA ASN A 196 2.05 8.01 -48.97
C ASN A 196 3.49 7.89 -48.44
N SER A 197 3.72 6.81 -47.70
CA SER A 197 4.96 6.42 -47.02
C SER A 197 5.26 7.13 -45.69
N HIS A 198 4.71 6.59 -44.61
CA HIS A 198 5.46 5.99 -43.50
C HIS A 198 4.43 5.43 -42.52
N SER A 199 4.59 4.16 -42.13
CA SER A 199 3.75 3.55 -41.11
C SER A 199 3.79 4.42 -39.84
N LEU A 200 2.64 4.94 -39.43
CA LEU A 200 2.41 5.58 -38.13
C LEU A 200 2.72 4.57 -37.01
N ASP A 201 4.00 4.42 -36.69
CA ASP A 201 4.45 3.59 -35.58
C ASP A 201 4.44 4.45 -34.30
N ARG A 202 3.88 3.89 -33.23
CA ARG A 202 3.71 4.57 -31.92
C ARG A 202 5.02 5.14 -31.40
N LYS A 203 6.14 4.52 -31.75
CA LYS A 203 7.48 4.93 -31.36
C LYS A 203 7.92 6.25 -31.99
N ASN A 204 7.62 6.46 -33.28
CA ASN A 204 7.94 7.71 -33.98
C ASN A 204 7.10 8.89 -33.46
N LEU A 205 5.82 8.65 -33.15
CA LEU A 205 4.95 9.67 -32.55
C LEU A 205 5.45 10.11 -31.17
N LEU A 206 5.92 9.16 -30.34
CA LEU A 206 6.52 9.48 -29.04
C LEU A 206 7.83 10.27 -29.18
N GLU A 207 8.68 9.92 -30.14
CA GLU A 207 9.94 10.63 -30.38
C GLU A 207 9.73 12.06 -30.87
N GLU A 208 8.78 12.30 -31.78
CA GLU A 208 8.42 13.66 -32.22
C GLU A 208 7.78 14.47 -31.09
N GLN A 209 6.92 13.87 -30.26
CA GLN A 209 6.33 14.53 -29.10
C GLN A 209 7.37 14.93 -28.03
N HIS A 210 8.47 14.18 -27.90
CA HIS A 210 9.59 14.52 -27.02
C HIS A 210 10.54 15.58 -27.59
N LYS A 211 10.52 15.79 -28.91
CA LYS A 211 11.26 16.86 -29.59
C LYS A 211 10.54 18.20 -29.55
N ASP A 212 9.22 18.20 -29.33
CA ASP A 212 8.42 19.41 -29.20
C ASP A 212 8.85 20.26 -27.98
N PRO A 213 9.42 21.46 -28.20
CA PRO A 213 9.87 22.34 -27.13
C PRO A 213 8.73 22.97 -26.33
N GLU A 214 7.49 22.99 -26.83
CA GLU A 214 6.32 23.52 -26.10
C GLU A 214 5.81 22.50 -25.07
N VAL A 215 5.79 21.21 -25.42
CA VAL A 215 5.40 20.12 -24.52
C VAL A 215 6.42 19.94 -23.37
N LYS A 216 7.71 20.18 -23.64
CA LYS A 216 8.78 20.08 -22.63
C LYS A 216 8.78 21.19 -21.56
N ARG A 217 8.10 22.32 -21.80
CA ARG A 217 8.18 23.52 -20.93
C ARG A 217 7.11 23.61 -19.85
N VAL A 218 6.21 22.63 -19.74
CA VAL A 218 5.04 22.75 -18.87
C VAL A 218 5.11 21.71 -17.75
N GLN A 219 5.75 22.09 -16.64
CA GLN A 219 5.62 21.36 -15.37
C GLN A 219 4.20 21.55 -14.83
N LEU A 220 3.49 20.45 -14.61
CA LEU A 220 2.13 20.47 -14.11
C LEU A 220 2.09 19.80 -12.75
N SER A 221 1.90 20.62 -11.71
CA SER A 221 1.74 20.11 -10.36
C SER A 221 0.28 20.00 -9.99
N TYR A 222 -0.11 18.83 -9.49
CA TYR A 222 -1.47 18.57 -9.03
C TYR A 222 -1.59 18.86 -7.52
N PRO A 223 -2.69 19.46 -7.07
CA PRO A 223 -2.93 19.67 -5.66
C PRO A 223 -3.10 18.32 -4.93
N LYS A 224 -2.68 18.32 -3.67
CA LYS A 224 -2.69 17.16 -2.77
C LYS A 224 -3.78 17.31 -1.72
N VAL A 225 -4.13 16.21 -1.07
CA VAL A 225 -5.06 16.24 0.07
C VAL A 225 -4.53 17.12 1.21
N ASP A 226 -3.21 17.25 1.35
CA ASP A 226 -2.58 18.19 2.29
C ASP A 226 -3.00 19.65 2.05
N ASP A 227 -3.26 20.04 0.79
CA ASP A 227 -3.68 21.40 0.46
C ASP A 227 -5.11 21.66 0.96
N LEU A 228 -5.99 20.64 0.90
CA LEU A 228 -7.32 20.72 1.50
C LEU A 228 -7.24 20.85 3.03
N VAL A 229 -6.35 20.08 3.65
CA VAL A 229 -6.08 20.17 5.09
C VAL A 229 -5.54 21.56 5.44
N GLY A 230 -4.76 22.19 4.56
CA GLY A 230 -4.33 23.58 4.67
C GLY A 230 -5.51 24.56 4.71
N ILE A 231 -6.50 24.42 3.82
CA ILE A 231 -7.70 25.26 3.83
C ILE A 231 -8.51 25.04 5.12
N ILE A 232 -8.70 23.78 5.53
CA ILE A 232 -9.39 23.43 6.79
C ILE A 232 -8.68 24.08 7.99
N LYS A 233 -7.35 24.09 7.98
CA LYS A 233 -6.53 24.75 8.99
C LYS A 233 -6.74 26.25 9.03
N ASP A 234 -6.74 26.93 7.89
CA ASP A 234 -6.94 28.38 7.81
C ASP A 234 -8.35 28.79 8.29
N LYS A 235 -9.36 27.93 8.07
CA LYS A 235 -10.75 28.17 8.46
C LYS A 235 -11.09 27.71 9.88
N GLY A 236 -10.26 26.87 10.48
CA GLY A 236 -10.41 26.34 11.84
C GLY A 236 -11.22 25.03 11.92
N GLY A 237 -11.13 24.35 13.07
CA GLY A 237 -11.88 23.11 13.32
C GLY A 237 -13.40 23.32 13.26
N LYS A 238 -14.13 22.28 12.84
CA LYS A 238 -15.59 22.30 12.57
C LYS A 238 -16.05 23.11 11.35
N CYS A 239 -15.14 23.49 10.45
CA CYS A 239 -15.53 24.03 9.16
C CYS A 239 -16.32 23.01 8.32
N LEU A 240 -17.11 23.48 7.37
CA LEU A 240 -17.81 22.62 6.42
C LEU A 240 -16.96 22.47 5.16
N VAL A 241 -16.77 21.22 4.73
CA VAL A 241 -16.12 20.83 3.49
C VAL A 241 -17.18 20.56 2.42
N PHE A 242 -16.88 20.90 1.18
CA PHE A 242 -17.79 20.68 0.06
C PHE A 242 -17.02 20.25 -1.19
N LYS A 243 -17.71 19.56 -2.09
CA LYS A 243 -17.15 19.07 -3.35
C LYS A 243 -18.10 19.28 -4.52
N LYS A 244 -17.53 19.64 -5.67
CA LYS A 244 -18.23 19.62 -6.97
C LYS A 244 -17.37 18.89 -7.99
N ASP A 245 -18.02 18.21 -8.93
CA ASP A 245 -17.39 17.38 -9.95
C ASP A 245 -17.90 17.82 -11.32
N LEU A 246 -17.06 17.82 -12.36
CA LEU A 246 -17.48 18.19 -13.72
C LEU A 246 -17.98 16.98 -14.52
N LYS A 247 -19.14 17.14 -15.17
CA LYS A 247 -19.73 16.07 -16.00
C LYS A 247 -18.96 15.89 -17.30
N ARG A 248 -18.21 14.79 -17.47
CA ARG A 248 -17.43 14.53 -18.70
C ARG A 248 -16.47 15.69 -19.03
N ALA A 249 -15.69 16.16 -18.05
CA ALA A 249 -14.87 17.38 -18.14
C ALA A 249 -14.13 17.61 -19.47
N TYR A 250 -13.43 16.59 -20.00
CA TYR A 250 -12.72 16.70 -21.28
C TYR A 250 -13.65 17.01 -22.46
N ARG A 251 -14.86 16.44 -22.47
CA ARG A 251 -15.83 16.62 -23.55
C ARG A 251 -16.51 18.00 -23.54
N GLN A 252 -16.32 18.78 -22.49
CA GLN A 252 -16.84 20.15 -22.43
C GLN A 252 -15.87 21.16 -23.07
N ILE A 253 -14.59 20.80 -23.22
CA ILE A 253 -13.56 21.72 -23.69
C ILE A 253 -13.35 21.52 -25.20
N PRO A 254 -13.63 22.54 -26.03
CA PRO A 254 -13.44 22.45 -27.48
C PRO A 254 -11.95 22.43 -27.84
N ILE A 255 -11.64 21.76 -28.95
CA ILE A 255 -10.31 21.77 -29.56
C ILE A 255 -10.21 22.95 -30.53
N ASP A 256 -9.02 23.53 -30.62
CA ASP A 256 -8.74 24.56 -31.63
C ASP A 256 -8.98 23.96 -33.04
N PRO A 257 -9.80 24.60 -33.90
CA PRO A 257 -10.01 24.13 -35.27
C PRO A 257 -8.71 23.84 -36.06
N GLY A 258 -7.61 24.53 -35.74
CA GLY A 258 -6.29 24.28 -36.30
C GLY A 258 -5.71 22.91 -35.95
N ASP A 259 -6.04 22.36 -34.78
CA ASP A 259 -5.50 21.09 -34.26
C ASP A 259 -6.39 19.88 -34.54
N LEU A 260 -7.54 20.05 -35.19
CA LEU A 260 -8.47 18.96 -35.52
C LEU A 260 -7.82 17.83 -36.32
N HIS A 261 -6.82 18.16 -37.14
CA HIS A 261 -6.07 17.19 -37.94
C HIS A 261 -5.21 16.24 -37.08
N LEU A 262 -4.88 16.62 -35.84
CA LEU A 262 -4.07 15.82 -34.91
C LEU A 262 -4.90 14.82 -34.10
N VAL A 263 -6.21 15.02 -34.02
CA VAL A 263 -7.16 14.19 -33.25
C VAL A 263 -8.10 13.37 -34.13
N GLY A 264 -7.73 13.22 -35.41
CA GLY A 264 -8.45 12.38 -36.36
C GLY A 264 -8.24 10.89 -36.11
N PHE A 265 -9.29 10.09 -36.27
CA PHE A 265 -9.22 8.63 -36.26
C PHE A 265 -10.06 8.04 -37.40
N GLN A 266 -9.71 6.83 -37.84
CA GLN A 266 -10.42 6.12 -38.89
C GLN A 266 -11.22 4.98 -38.27
N TRP A 267 -12.50 4.88 -38.64
CA TRP A 267 -13.35 3.74 -38.30
C TRP A 267 -14.22 3.37 -39.50
N ASP A 268 -14.27 2.08 -39.84
CA ASP A 268 -15.01 1.54 -40.99
C ASP A 268 -14.78 2.32 -42.30
N ASN A 269 -13.51 2.57 -42.64
CA ASN A 269 -13.09 3.35 -43.82
C ASN A 269 -13.63 4.79 -43.88
N LYS A 270 -14.16 5.34 -42.78
CA LYS A 270 -14.56 6.74 -42.64
C LYS A 270 -13.63 7.45 -41.65
N LEU A 271 -13.33 8.71 -41.95
CA LEU A 271 -12.50 9.56 -41.11
C LEU A 271 -13.39 10.37 -40.16
N PHE A 272 -13.06 10.32 -38.89
CA PHE A 272 -13.70 11.08 -37.82
C PHE A 272 -12.67 11.95 -37.12
N ALA A 273 -13.09 13.06 -36.53
CA ALA A 273 -12.24 13.90 -35.70
C ALA A 273 -13.01 14.33 -34.46
N ASP A 274 -12.36 14.27 -33.30
CA ASP A 274 -12.93 14.77 -32.06
C ASP A 274 -12.97 16.30 -32.08
N ARG A 275 -14.14 16.90 -31.83
CA ARG A 275 -14.32 18.36 -31.75
C ARG A 275 -13.99 18.95 -30.37
N VAL A 276 -13.78 18.07 -29.40
CA VAL A 276 -13.56 18.37 -27.98
C VAL A 276 -12.42 17.49 -27.48
N LEU A 277 -11.80 17.84 -26.35
CA LEU A 277 -10.61 17.11 -25.88
C LEU A 277 -10.87 15.60 -25.81
N PRO A 278 -10.12 14.78 -26.58
CA PRO A 278 -10.27 13.34 -26.50
C PRO A 278 -9.70 12.84 -25.17
N MET A 279 -10.30 11.77 -24.68
CA MET A 279 -9.73 11.02 -23.59
C MET A 279 -8.48 10.26 -24.07
N GLY A 280 -7.47 10.14 -23.21
CA GLY A 280 -6.24 9.41 -23.54
C GLY A 280 -5.03 10.29 -23.85
N LEU A 281 -5.24 11.53 -24.30
CA LEU A 281 -4.13 12.45 -24.57
C LEU A 281 -3.59 13.09 -23.29
N ARG A 282 -2.25 13.16 -23.19
CA ARG A 282 -1.56 13.86 -22.10
C ARG A 282 -1.85 15.36 -22.11
N SER A 283 -1.94 15.96 -23.30
CA SER A 283 -2.30 17.37 -23.49
C SER A 283 -3.72 17.68 -23.00
N SER A 284 -4.68 16.77 -23.17
CA SER A 284 -6.05 16.96 -22.67
C SER A 284 -6.10 17.14 -21.15
N ALA A 285 -5.34 16.34 -20.38
CA ALA A 285 -5.24 16.47 -18.92
C ALA A 285 -4.66 17.84 -18.51
N LEU A 286 -3.60 18.27 -19.19
CA LEU A 286 -2.97 19.57 -18.98
C LEU A 286 -3.94 20.73 -19.27
N ILE A 287 -4.59 20.72 -20.41
CA ILE A 287 -5.52 21.78 -20.82
C ILE A 287 -6.69 21.86 -19.83
N CYS A 288 -7.25 20.70 -19.46
CA CYS A 288 -8.30 20.61 -18.46
C CYS A 288 -7.87 21.22 -17.11
N GLN A 289 -6.72 20.80 -16.57
CA GLN A 289 -6.19 21.34 -15.32
C GLN A 289 -5.96 22.85 -15.40
N ARG A 290 -5.47 23.39 -16.52
CA ARG A 290 -5.26 24.84 -16.67
C ARG A 290 -6.58 25.61 -16.62
N ILE A 291 -7.62 25.10 -17.27
CA ILE A 291 -8.95 25.72 -17.26
C ILE A 291 -9.55 25.66 -15.85
N THR A 292 -9.52 24.49 -15.20
CA THR A 292 -10.08 24.36 -13.85
C THR A 292 -9.27 25.14 -12.81
N THR A 293 -7.97 25.31 -13.01
CA THR A 293 -7.14 26.19 -12.16
C THR A 293 -7.49 27.67 -12.35
N ALA A 294 -7.83 28.09 -13.57
CA ALA A 294 -8.32 29.44 -13.81
C ALA A 294 -9.66 29.70 -13.10
N VAL A 295 -10.56 28.70 -13.08
CA VAL A 295 -11.79 28.75 -12.28
C VAL A 295 -11.47 28.89 -10.79
N SER A 296 -10.58 28.06 -10.25
CA SER A 296 -10.15 28.16 -8.85
C SER A 296 -9.57 29.54 -8.52
N PHE A 297 -8.82 30.16 -9.44
CA PHE A 297 -8.28 31.50 -9.27
C PHE A 297 -9.37 32.58 -9.26
N MET A 298 -10.37 32.48 -10.13
CA MET A 298 -11.52 33.39 -10.12
C MET A 298 -12.31 33.26 -8.80
N PHE A 299 -12.51 32.02 -8.34
CA PHE A 299 -13.16 31.74 -7.07
C PHE A 299 -12.37 32.32 -5.87
N TYR A 300 -11.04 32.21 -5.91
CA TYR A 300 -10.14 32.86 -4.94
C TYR A 300 -10.30 34.39 -4.92
N LYS A 301 -10.45 35.02 -6.09
CA LYS A 301 -10.72 36.47 -6.17
C LYS A 301 -12.07 36.87 -5.61
N MET A 302 -13.04 35.96 -5.55
CA MET A 302 -14.33 36.17 -4.89
C MET A 302 -14.26 36.02 -3.36
N GLY A 303 -13.11 35.61 -2.81
CA GLY A 303 -12.87 35.49 -1.36
C GLY A 303 -13.04 34.07 -0.80
N TYR A 304 -13.22 33.07 -1.67
CA TYR A 304 -13.40 31.66 -1.29
C TYR A 304 -12.21 30.80 -1.70
N MET A 305 -11.94 29.71 -0.99
CA MET A 305 -10.80 28.83 -1.28
C MET A 305 -11.27 27.45 -1.75
N VAL A 306 -10.69 26.99 -2.86
CA VAL A 306 -10.98 25.67 -3.45
C VAL A 306 -9.69 25.11 -4.03
N ILE A 307 -9.53 23.80 -3.95
CA ILE A 307 -8.52 23.04 -4.69
C ILE A 307 -9.19 22.27 -5.82
N ASN A 308 -8.51 22.15 -6.96
CA ASN A 308 -9.01 21.45 -8.13
C ASN A 308 -8.02 20.38 -8.60
N TYR A 309 -8.44 19.12 -8.58
CA TYR A 309 -7.73 18.03 -9.21
C TYR A 309 -8.49 17.63 -10.47
N LEU A 310 -8.01 18.07 -11.63
CA LEU A 310 -8.69 17.93 -12.92
C LEU A 310 -10.14 18.41 -12.85
N ASP A 311 -11.08 17.47 -12.77
CA ASP A 311 -12.53 17.64 -12.75
C ASP A 311 -13.13 17.70 -11.34
N ASP A 312 -12.35 17.38 -10.30
CA ASP A 312 -12.78 17.32 -8.90
C ASP A 312 -12.38 18.60 -8.15
N PHE A 313 -13.38 19.38 -7.71
CA PHE A 313 -13.20 20.58 -6.89
C PHE A 313 -13.53 20.28 -5.43
N GLY A 314 -12.59 20.55 -4.52
CA GLY A 314 -12.77 20.40 -3.08
C GLY A 314 -12.51 21.74 -2.37
N GLY A 315 -13.44 22.19 -1.55
CA GLY A 315 -13.31 23.43 -0.79
C GLY A 315 -13.70 23.26 0.67
N ALA A 316 -13.34 24.24 1.49
CA ALA A 316 -13.77 24.30 2.89
C ALA A 316 -14.00 25.76 3.30
N ASP A 317 -15.06 26.01 4.05
CA ASP A 317 -15.32 27.32 4.66
C ASP A 317 -16.03 27.20 6.01
N THR A 318 -16.11 28.33 6.71
CA THR A 318 -16.89 28.49 7.94
C THR A 318 -18.37 28.15 7.71
N VAL A 319 -19.06 27.69 8.76
CA VAL A 319 -20.46 27.24 8.71
C VAL A 319 -21.37 28.29 8.06
N ASP A 320 -21.15 29.57 8.35
CA ASP A 320 -21.98 30.67 7.83
C ASP A 320 -21.79 30.93 6.33
N LYS A 321 -20.62 30.61 5.78
CA LYS A 321 -20.24 30.94 4.39
C LYS A 321 -20.18 29.73 3.47
N ALA A 322 -20.17 28.51 4.00
CA ALA A 322 -19.93 27.32 3.19
C ALA A 322 -21.04 27.08 2.17
N ASP A 323 -22.31 27.34 2.53
CA ASP A 323 -23.43 27.24 1.59
C ASP A 323 -23.35 28.32 0.50
N GLU A 324 -23.01 29.55 0.85
CA GLU A 324 -22.78 30.63 -0.12
C GLU A 324 -21.62 30.29 -1.06
N ALA A 325 -20.51 29.78 -0.53
CA ALA A 325 -19.35 29.35 -1.30
C ALA A 325 -19.71 28.22 -2.27
N TYR A 326 -20.48 27.23 -1.82
CA TYR A 326 -20.93 26.11 -2.64
C TYR A 326 -21.82 26.57 -3.80
N ILE A 327 -22.78 27.47 -3.53
CA ILE A 327 -23.65 28.04 -4.57
C ILE A 327 -22.85 28.91 -5.53
N ALA A 328 -21.95 29.76 -5.01
CA ALA A 328 -21.09 30.63 -5.82
C ALA A 328 -20.17 29.83 -6.76
N LEU A 329 -19.65 28.67 -6.31
CA LEU A 329 -18.84 27.80 -7.17
C LEU A 329 -19.67 27.23 -8.32
N GLY A 330 -20.91 26.80 -8.05
CA GLY A 330 -21.82 26.31 -9.10
C GLY A 330 -22.14 27.40 -10.12
N ALA A 331 -22.50 28.61 -9.64
CA ALA A 331 -22.78 29.74 -10.51
C ALA A 331 -21.55 30.18 -11.34
N LEU A 332 -20.35 30.09 -10.77
CA LEU A 332 -19.11 30.38 -11.49
C LEU A 332 -18.86 29.36 -12.60
N LEU A 333 -19.06 28.06 -12.32
CA LEU A 333 -18.94 27.00 -13.33
C LEU A 333 -19.95 27.22 -14.48
N ASP A 334 -21.21 27.48 -14.15
CA ASP A 334 -22.25 27.77 -15.14
C ASP A 334 -21.90 29.01 -15.99
N SER A 335 -21.38 30.07 -15.36
CA SER A 335 -20.95 31.29 -16.07
C SER A 335 -19.76 31.06 -17.00
N CYS A 336 -18.92 30.08 -16.70
CA CYS A 336 -17.80 29.66 -17.54
C CYS A 336 -18.23 28.69 -18.65
N GLY A 337 -19.50 28.29 -18.69
CA GLY A 337 -20.01 27.28 -19.62
C GLY A 337 -19.60 25.85 -19.27
N LEU A 338 -19.28 25.58 -18.00
CA LEU A 338 -18.92 24.25 -17.50
C LEU A 338 -20.10 23.60 -16.78
N GLU A 339 -20.41 22.36 -17.14
CA GLU A 339 -21.50 21.58 -16.54
C GLU A 339 -21.02 20.74 -15.35
N GLU A 340 -21.68 20.91 -14.20
CA GLU A 340 -21.44 20.10 -13.02
C GLU A 340 -22.21 18.77 -13.00
N SER A 341 -21.60 17.76 -12.40
CA SER A 341 -22.22 16.48 -12.06
C SER A 341 -22.91 16.57 -10.70
N LYS A 342 -24.19 16.97 -10.69
CA LYS A 342 -24.97 17.17 -9.45
C LYS A 342 -25.04 15.91 -8.57
N GLN A 343 -24.98 14.72 -9.15
CA GLN A 343 -25.02 13.44 -8.42
C GLN A 343 -23.71 13.13 -7.69
N LYS A 344 -22.56 13.65 -8.16
CA LYS A 344 -21.24 13.44 -7.56
C LYS A 344 -20.79 14.61 -6.67
N GLY A 345 -21.54 15.70 -6.68
CA GLY A 345 -21.33 16.83 -5.79
C GLY A 345 -21.72 16.47 -4.36
N VAL A 346 -20.96 17.01 -3.40
CA VAL A 346 -21.24 16.91 -1.97
C VAL A 346 -21.48 18.34 -1.48
N ALA A 347 -22.70 18.60 -1.01
CA ALA A 347 -23.04 19.86 -0.34
C ALA A 347 -22.18 20.05 0.92
N PRO A 348 -22.12 21.25 1.51
CA PRO A 348 -21.34 21.50 2.73
C PRO A 348 -21.66 20.51 3.85
N THR A 349 -20.67 19.71 4.24
CA THR A 349 -20.76 18.73 5.33
C THR A 349 -19.52 18.76 6.20
N THR A 350 -19.57 18.12 7.37
CA THR A 350 -18.38 17.94 8.22
C THR A 350 -17.54 16.73 7.86
N ARG A 351 -18.05 15.87 6.96
CA ARG A 351 -17.39 14.62 6.54
C ARG A 351 -17.56 14.42 5.04
N MET A 352 -16.44 14.27 4.33
CA MET A 352 -16.42 14.19 2.87
C MET A 352 -15.26 13.33 2.37
N GLU A 353 -15.50 12.52 1.34
CA GLU A 353 -14.43 11.84 0.60
C GLU A 353 -13.88 12.77 -0.49
N PHE A 354 -12.58 13.02 -0.46
CA PHE A 354 -11.86 13.78 -1.48
C PHE A 354 -10.60 13.04 -1.91
N LEU A 355 -10.40 12.85 -3.21
CA LEU A 355 -9.28 12.07 -3.79
C LEU A 355 -9.10 10.67 -3.17
N GLY A 356 -10.16 10.08 -2.64
CA GLY A 356 -10.13 8.76 -2.03
C GLY A 356 -9.80 8.70 -0.54
N ILE A 357 -9.64 9.84 0.12
CA ILE A 357 -9.45 9.96 1.56
C ILE A 357 -10.69 10.61 2.15
N THR A 358 -11.25 10.01 3.20
CA THR A 358 -12.36 10.62 3.92
C THR A 358 -11.81 11.60 4.95
N VAL A 359 -12.26 12.84 4.90
CA VAL A 359 -11.88 13.91 5.81
C VAL A 359 -13.04 14.15 6.77
N ASP A 360 -12.76 14.20 8.08
CA ASP A 360 -13.73 14.57 9.13
C ASP A 360 -13.23 15.82 9.88
N THR A 361 -13.93 16.94 9.71
CA THR A 361 -13.55 18.25 10.29
C THR A 361 -13.97 18.41 11.75
N VAL A 362 -14.79 17.50 12.30
CA VAL A 362 -15.21 17.52 13.70
C VAL A 362 -14.24 16.70 14.54
N LYS A 363 -13.93 15.47 14.10
CA LYS A 363 -12.95 14.60 14.76
C LYS A 363 -11.50 14.97 14.42
N LEU A 364 -11.32 15.80 13.40
CA LEU A 364 -10.01 16.15 12.85
C LEU A 364 -9.25 14.90 12.40
N THR A 365 -9.89 14.05 11.58
CA THR A 365 -9.30 12.79 11.09
C THR A 365 -9.28 12.68 9.57
N LEU A 366 -8.28 11.96 9.06
CA LEU A 366 -8.17 11.44 7.71
C LEU A 366 -8.34 9.93 7.77
N GLU A 367 -9.30 9.40 7.01
CA GLU A 367 -9.61 7.97 6.99
C GLU A 367 -9.35 7.37 5.62
N VAL A 368 -8.59 6.28 5.61
CA VAL A 368 -8.44 5.37 4.48
C VAL A 368 -9.40 4.21 4.69
N THR A 369 -10.18 3.88 3.66
CA THR A 369 -11.09 2.73 3.67
C THR A 369 -10.36 1.45 4.07
N SER A 370 -10.99 0.61 4.91
CA SER A 370 -10.43 -0.67 5.38
C SER A 370 -9.96 -1.58 4.25
N ASP A 371 -10.70 -1.60 3.14
CA ASP A 371 -10.40 -2.46 1.99
C ASP A 371 -9.08 -2.07 1.31
N ARG A 372 -8.76 -0.78 1.28
CA ARG A 372 -7.47 -0.27 0.77
C ARG A 372 -6.32 -0.60 1.69
N VAL A 373 -6.54 -0.52 3.01
CA VAL A 373 -5.53 -0.95 3.99
C VAL A 373 -5.24 -2.44 3.83
N LEU A 374 -6.29 -3.26 3.65
CA LEU A 374 -6.16 -4.70 3.40
C LEU A 374 -5.45 -4.99 2.08
N GLU A 375 -5.83 -4.32 0.99
CA GLU A 375 -5.20 -4.45 -0.33
C GLU A 375 -3.69 -4.20 -0.25
N ILE A 376 -3.30 -3.14 0.46
CA ILE A 376 -1.90 -2.75 0.61
C ILE A 376 -1.17 -3.73 1.54
N SER A 377 -1.81 -4.19 2.62
CA SER A 377 -1.24 -5.20 3.51
C SER A 377 -0.92 -6.50 2.76
N LEU A 378 -1.85 -7.00 1.92
CA LEU A 378 -1.64 -8.18 1.08
C LEU A 378 -0.51 -7.96 0.06
N LEU A 379 -0.45 -6.78 -0.54
CA LEU A 379 0.58 -6.43 -1.51
C LEU A 379 1.97 -6.36 -0.86
N VAL A 380 2.10 -5.75 0.33
CA VAL A 380 3.34 -5.70 1.10
C VAL A 380 3.78 -7.12 1.49
N GLN A 381 2.85 -7.98 1.92
CA GLN A 381 3.15 -9.39 2.22
C GLN A 381 3.68 -10.15 1.00
N ALA A 382 3.09 -9.93 -0.18
CA ALA A 382 3.58 -10.52 -1.42
C ALA A 382 5.00 -10.02 -1.77
N TRP A 383 5.27 -8.74 -1.53
CA TRP A 383 6.57 -8.12 -1.77
C TRP A 383 7.67 -8.62 -0.83
N LEU A 384 7.36 -8.90 0.44
CA LEU A 384 8.31 -9.51 1.39
C LEU A 384 8.85 -10.86 0.91
N ARG A 385 8.09 -11.58 0.09
CA ARG A 385 8.49 -12.89 -0.48
C ARG A 385 9.32 -12.76 -1.75
N LYS A 386 9.35 -11.57 -2.39
CA LYS A 386 10.05 -11.36 -3.66
C LYS A 386 11.55 -11.14 -3.45
N LYS A 387 12.35 -11.70 -4.35
CA LYS A 387 13.80 -11.46 -4.42
C LYS A 387 14.19 -10.45 -5.48
N LYS A 388 13.35 -10.30 -6.51
CA LYS A 388 13.54 -9.38 -7.62
C LYS A 388 12.21 -8.70 -7.97
N ALA A 389 12.26 -7.47 -8.46
CA ALA A 389 11.09 -6.76 -8.97
C ALA A 389 11.42 -6.00 -10.26
N SER A 390 10.38 -5.79 -11.07
CA SER A 390 10.41 -4.95 -12.26
C SER A 390 10.07 -3.50 -11.94
N LEU A 391 10.35 -2.60 -12.90
CA LEU A 391 10.04 -1.17 -12.81
C LEU A 391 8.54 -0.93 -12.52
N ARG A 392 7.66 -1.55 -13.30
CA ARG A 392 6.19 -1.42 -13.15
C ARG A 392 5.69 -1.93 -11.81
N GLU A 393 6.27 -3.02 -11.30
CA GLU A 393 5.92 -3.52 -9.97
C GLU A 393 6.33 -2.52 -8.89
N LEU A 394 7.56 -2.00 -8.95
CA LEU A 394 8.10 -1.02 -8.01
C LEU A 394 7.27 0.27 -7.99
N GLN A 395 6.93 0.79 -9.18
CA GLN A 395 6.05 1.94 -9.37
C GLN A 395 4.66 1.72 -8.75
N SER A 396 4.09 0.52 -8.94
CA SER A 396 2.78 0.15 -8.40
C SER A 396 2.75 0.13 -6.87
N ILE A 397 3.73 -0.53 -6.22
CA ILE A 397 3.81 -0.52 -4.74
C ILE A 397 4.08 0.89 -4.20
N LEU A 398 4.94 1.65 -4.88
CA LEU A 398 5.29 3.01 -4.48
C LEU A 398 4.06 3.91 -4.50
N GLY A 399 3.25 3.89 -5.57
CA GLY A 399 2.04 4.70 -5.67
C GLY A 399 1.03 4.37 -4.57
N LYS A 400 0.83 3.08 -4.29
CA LYS A 400 -0.09 2.60 -3.24
C LYS A 400 0.37 2.98 -1.82
N LEU A 401 1.66 2.82 -1.52
CA LEU A 401 2.22 3.23 -0.24
C LEU A 401 2.23 4.76 -0.10
N HIS A 402 2.49 5.48 -1.20
CA HIS A 402 2.43 6.94 -1.21
C HIS A 402 1.02 7.43 -0.85
N PHE A 403 -0.02 6.81 -1.42
CA PHE A 403 -1.41 7.12 -1.09
C PHE A 403 -1.68 7.03 0.43
N VAL A 404 -1.31 5.93 1.08
CA VAL A 404 -1.48 5.77 2.55
C VAL A 404 -0.59 6.75 3.32
N SER A 405 0.60 7.07 2.81
CA SER A 405 1.51 8.03 3.42
C SER A 405 0.96 9.47 3.43
N THR A 406 -0.07 9.75 2.63
CA THR A 406 -0.81 11.01 2.71
C THR A 406 -1.46 11.17 4.08
N CYS A 407 -2.07 10.09 4.60
CA CYS A 407 -2.65 10.06 5.95
C CYS A 407 -1.57 9.84 7.02
N VAL A 408 -0.64 8.92 6.77
CA VAL A 408 0.40 8.53 7.72
C VAL A 408 1.70 9.28 7.40
N ARG A 409 1.84 10.50 7.95
CA ARG A 409 2.97 11.39 7.69
C ARG A 409 4.35 10.74 7.88
N PRO A 410 4.64 9.98 8.95
CA PRO A 410 5.93 9.30 9.10
C PRO A 410 6.21 8.26 7.99
N GLY A 411 5.15 7.71 7.39
CA GLY A 411 5.21 6.79 6.25
C GLY A 411 5.89 7.40 5.01
N ARG A 412 5.82 8.74 4.85
CA ARG A 412 6.40 9.45 3.68
C ARG A 412 7.91 9.31 3.60
N LEU A 413 8.59 9.23 4.74
CA LEU A 413 10.05 9.05 4.80
C LEU A 413 10.49 7.74 4.15
N PHE A 414 9.77 6.64 4.40
CA PHE A 414 10.08 5.33 3.83
C PHE A 414 9.79 5.27 2.32
N VAL A 415 8.69 5.90 1.88
CA VAL A 415 8.32 6.00 0.46
C VAL A 415 9.35 6.84 -0.32
N SER A 416 9.67 8.03 0.20
CA SER A 416 10.58 9.00 -0.44
C SER A 416 12.03 8.54 -0.46
N ARG A 417 12.48 7.79 0.55
CA ARG A 417 13.91 7.51 0.74
C ARG A 417 14.39 6.22 0.12
N LEU A 418 13.59 5.14 0.10
CA LEU A 418 14.12 3.82 -0.28
C LEU A 418 13.53 3.26 -1.56
N LEU A 419 12.24 3.44 -1.82
CA LEU A 419 11.64 3.02 -3.09
C LEU A 419 11.99 3.99 -4.22
N LEU A 420 11.97 5.30 -3.98
CA LEU A 420 12.36 6.33 -4.96
C LEU A 420 13.87 6.37 -5.25
N ASN A 421 14.73 6.25 -4.23
CA ASN A 421 16.17 6.17 -4.48
C ASN A 421 16.58 4.85 -5.15
N TRP A 422 15.92 3.73 -4.78
CA TRP A 422 16.14 2.47 -5.48
C TRP A 422 15.61 2.53 -6.92
N LEU A 423 14.46 3.16 -7.16
CA LEU A 423 13.93 3.41 -8.51
C LEU A 423 14.95 4.18 -9.34
N ARG A 424 15.43 5.33 -8.85
CA ARG A 424 16.42 6.20 -9.51
C ARG A 424 17.75 5.50 -9.78
N SER A 425 18.24 4.72 -8.81
CA SER A 425 19.53 4.02 -8.92
C SER A 425 19.46 2.76 -9.79
N ALA A 426 18.39 1.97 -9.68
CA ALA A 426 18.27 0.66 -10.33
C ALA A 426 17.67 0.74 -11.74
N PHE A 427 16.92 1.81 -12.04
CA PHE A 427 16.27 2.06 -13.32
C PHE A 427 16.54 3.49 -13.83
N PRO A 428 17.80 3.84 -14.16
CA PRO A 428 18.11 5.14 -14.75
C PRO A 428 17.43 5.30 -16.12
N SER A 429 17.12 6.54 -16.48
CA SER A 429 16.31 6.94 -17.66
C SER A 429 16.77 6.31 -18.99
N ASN A 430 18.06 6.00 -19.09
CA ASN A 430 18.69 5.38 -20.27
C ASN A 430 18.28 3.91 -20.50
N VAL A 431 17.63 3.28 -19.52
CA VAL A 431 17.23 1.85 -19.55
C VAL A 431 15.75 1.68 -19.90
N VAL A 432 14.93 2.72 -19.68
CA VAL A 432 13.46 2.70 -19.80
C VAL A 432 12.99 2.54 -21.26
N GLY A 433 13.82 2.93 -22.25
CA GLY A 433 13.50 2.83 -23.68
C GLY A 433 13.71 1.45 -24.32
N SER A 434 14.30 0.49 -23.61
CA SER A 434 14.50 -0.88 -24.11
C SER A 434 13.33 -1.73 -23.64
N GLY A 435 12.47 -2.21 -24.54
CA GLY A 435 11.23 -2.96 -24.23
C GLY A 435 11.38 -4.30 -23.50
N HIS A 436 12.48 -4.54 -22.79
CA HIS A 436 12.73 -5.71 -21.97
C HIS A 436 12.24 -5.50 -20.54
N LYS A 437 11.48 -6.46 -20.00
CA LYS A 437 11.14 -6.52 -18.57
C LYS A 437 12.41 -6.79 -17.74
N ILE A 438 13.08 -5.72 -17.33
CA ILE A 438 14.29 -5.80 -16.50
C ILE A 438 13.88 -6.00 -15.03
N TYR A 439 14.40 -7.06 -14.42
CA TYR A 439 14.19 -7.37 -13.01
C TYR A 439 15.45 -7.05 -12.21
N ARG A 440 15.31 -6.31 -11.12
CA ARG A 440 16.41 -5.91 -10.21
C ARG A 440 16.25 -6.59 -8.85
N LYS A 441 17.37 -6.96 -8.21
CA LYS A 441 17.37 -7.54 -6.85
C LYS A 441 16.90 -6.50 -5.85
N ILE A 442 16.00 -6.89 -4.94
CA ILE A 442 15.50 -6.00 -3.89
C ILE A 442 16.61 -5.79 -2.84
N PRO A 443 17.00 -4.55 -2.52
CA PRO A 443 17.97 -4.27 -1.46
C PRO A 443 17.43 -4.65 -0.08
N VAL A 444 18.34 -5.04 0.83
CA VAL A 444 18.00 -5.39 2.22
C VAL A 444 17.32 -4.23 2.95
N GLU A 445 17.73 -3.00 2.68
CA GLU A 445 17.12 -1.81 3.29
C GLU A 445 15.66 -1.60 2.85
N VAL A 446 15.31 -1.94 1.60
CA VAL A 446 13.92 -1.90 1.13
C VAL A 446 13.09 -3.00 1.80
N GLN A 447 13.67 -4.17 2.06
CA GLN A 447 12.98 -5.24 2.79
C GLN A 447 12.67 -4.84 4.24
N LYS A 448 13.61 -4.16 4.92
CA LYS A 448 13.38 -3.63 6.28
C LYS A 448 12.23 -2.62 6.32
N ASP A 449 12.13 -1.76 5.31
CA ASP A 449 11.04 -0.79 5.20
C ASP A 449 9.69 -1.45 4.89
N LEU A 450 9.68 -2.47 4.02
CA LEU A 450 8.48 -3.27 3.77
C LEU A 450 8.02 -4.01 5.03
N LEU A 451 8.96 -4.48 5.85
CA LEU A 451 8.65 -5.09 7.13
C LEU A 451 8.06 -4.07 8.12
N TRP A 452 8.58 -2.85 8.13
CA TRP A 452 8.00 -1.73 8.88
C TRP A 452 6.55 -1.49 8.46
N TRP A 453 6.28 -1.39 7.15
CA TRP A 453 4.92 -1.22 6.62
C TRP A 453 4.01 -2.38 6.98
N HIS A 454 4.48 -3.62 6.87
CA HIS A 454 3.69 -4.80 7.22
C HIS A 454 3.22 -4.77 8.68
N ARG A 455 4.11 -4.40 9.60
CA ARG A 455 3.80 -4.31 11.03
C ARG A 455 2.90 -3.14 11.35
N PHE A 456 3.22 -1.96 10.80
CA PHE A 456 2.43 -0.76 10.99
C PHE A 456 0.99 -0.98 10.49
N LEU A 457 0.81 -1.51 9.26
CA LEU A 457 -0.50 -1.79 8.68
C LEU A 457 -1.29 -2.86 9.45
N SER A 458 -0.62 -3.73 10.22
CA SER A 458 -1.31 -4.70 11.09
C SER A 458 -1.90 -4.05 12.34
N SER A 459 -1.31 -2.95 12.81
CA SER A 459 -1.82 -2.15 13.95
C SER A 459 -2.67 -0.95 13.53
N TYR A 460 -2.59 -0.54 12.26
CA TYR A 460 -3.23 0.67 11.76
C TYR A 460 -4.71 0.42 11.46
N ASN A 461 -5.57 1.23 12.07
CA ASN A 461 -7.03 1.15 11.91
C ASN A 461 -7.56 1.93 10.71
N GLY A 462 -6.70 2.53 9.87
CA GLY A 462 -7.12 3.33 8.73
C GLY A 462 -7.30 4.82 9.04
N ILE A 463 -7.28 5.23 10.31
CA ILE A 463 -7.63 6.58 10.76
C ILE A 463 -6.37 7.30 11.24
N SER A 464 -6.09 8.49 10.71
CA SER A 464 -4.98 9.38 11.11
C SER A 464 -5.49 10.74 11.58
N MET A 465 -4.87 11.31 12.61
CA MET A 465 -5.19 12.66 13.08
C MET A 465 -4.71 13.73 12.09
N MET A 466 -5.55 14.74 11.83
CA MET A 466 -5.18 15.96 11.12
C MET A 466 -4.45 16.90 12.07
N SER A 467 -3.26 17.36 11.65
CA SER A 467 -2.54 18.43 12.36
C SER A 467 -2.97 19.77 11.78
N LEU A 468 -3.88 20.45 12.50
CA LEU A 468 -4.40 21.77 12.12
C LEU A 468 -3.61 22.94 12.70
N GLU A 469 -2.83 22.75 13.76
CA GLU A 469 -2.13 23.87 14.38
C GLU A 469 -0.75 24.09 13.72
N ASP A 470 -0.27 25.33 13.69
CA ASP A 470 1.13 25.61 13.35
C ASP A 470 2.09 25.05 14.41
N TRP A 471 3.34 24.85 14.03
CA TRP A 471 4.41 24.52 14.99
C TRP A 471 4.87 25.77 15.76
N SER A 472 3.94 26.66 16.11
CA SER A 472 4.24 27.89 16.85
C SER A 472 4.45 27.60 18.34
N SER A 473 3.75 26.60 18.90
CA SER A 473 3.92 26.13 20.27
C SER A 473 3.97 24.60 20.32
N PRO A 474 5.05 23.99 20.85
CA PRO A 474 5.07 22.56 21.13
C PRO A 474 4.19 22.24 22.36
N ASP A 475 3.49 21.12 22.33
CA ASP A 475 2.66 20.64 23.44
C ASP A 475 3.50 20.12 24.60
N GLU A 476 4.63 19.48 24.27
CA GLU A 476 5.62 19.02 25.23
C GLU A 476 7.02 19.24 24.68
N ILE A 477 7.95 19.46 25.61
CA ILE A 477 9.37 19.62 25.31
C ILE A 477 10.13 18.63 26.16
N PHE A 478 11.08 17.92 25.56
CA PHE A 478 12.03 17.12 26.31
C PHE A 478 13.45 17.34 25.82
N SER A 479 14.40 17.22 26.73
CA SER A 479 15.83 17.31 26.45
C SER A 479 16.49 15.97 26.72
N SER A 480 17.41 15.56 25.85
CA SER A 480 18.16 14.32 26.01
C SER A 480 19.65 14.57 25.82
N ASP A 481 20.46 13.76 26.49
CA ASP A 481 21.90 13.71 26.30
C ASP A 481 22.43 12.28 26.53
N ALA A 482 23.55 11.95 25.91
CA ALA A 482 24.25 10.70 26.08
C ALA A 482 25.76 10.91 26.18
N CYS A 483 26.40 10.15 27.06
CA CYS A 483 27.84 9.95 27.08
C CYS A 483 28.19 8.54 26.59
N LEU A 484 29.47 8.19 26.59
CA LEU A 484 29.93 6.87 26.10
C LEU A 484 29.38 5.67 26.90
N GLU A 485 29.01 5.89 28.16
CA GLU A 485 28.61 4.82 29.09
C GLU A 485 27.16 4.93 29.56
N GLY A 486 26.54 6.10 29.52
CA GLY A 486 25.21 6.35 30.06
C GLY A 486 24.48 7.46 29.34
N PHE A 487 23.19 7.58 29.57
CA PHE A 487 22.32 8.54 28.93
C PHE A 487 21.15 8.91 29.85
N GLY A 488 20.50 10.01 29.52
CA GLY A 488 19.34 10.48 30.25
C GLY A 488 18.51 11.44 29.44
N ALA A 489 17.26 11.59 29.86
CA ALA A 489 16.37 12.60 29.30
C ALA A 489 15.42 13.14 30.37
N ILE A 490 14.91 14.34 30.13
CA ILE A 490 14.00 15.05 31.02
C ILE A 490 12.88 15.75 30.22
N THR A 491 11.64 15.62 30.69
CA THR A 491 10.45 16.35 30.22
C THR A 491 10.06 17.46 31.20
N SER A 492 8.88 18.06 30.99
CA SER A 492 8.25 19.02 31.90
C SER A 492 8.02 18.48 33.33
N ASN A 493 7.81 17.17 33.50
CA ASN A 493 7.40 16.55 34.76
C ASN A 493 8.04 15.18 35.07
N GLN A 494 8.83 14.61 34.15
CA GLN A 494 9.44 13.28 34.31
C GLN A 494 10.90 13.30 33.87
N TYR A 495 11.71 12.42 34.45
CA TYR A 495 13.08 12.19 34.00
C TYR A 495 13.47 10.72 34.11
N PHE A 496 14.48 10.32 33.36
CA PHE A 496 15.13 9.02 33.54
C PHE A 496 16.64 9.13 33.31
N HIS A 497 17.37 8.21 33.90
CA HIS A 497 18.79 8.01 33.65
C HIS A 497 19.10 6.50 33.61
N ALA A 498 20.02 6.09 32.74
CA ALA A 498 20.47 4.71 32.70
C ALA A 498 21.88 4.58 32.12
N VAL A 499 22.56 3.48 32.49
CA VAL A 499 23.81 3.05 31.87
C VAL A 499 23.47 2.22 30.64
N PHE A 500 24.21 2.39 29.54
CA PHE A 500 24.03 1.58 28.35
C PHE A 500 24.32 0.10 28.67
N PRO A 501 23.50 -0.84 28.17
CA PRO A 501 23.80 -2.26 28.26
C PRO A 501 25.20 -2.60 27.75
N SER A 502 25.85 -3.59 28.39
CA SER A 502 27.24 -3.96 28.09
C SER A 502 27.50 -4.37 26.63
N ASP A 503 26.46 -4.71 25.89
CA ASP A 503 26.54 -5.05 24.48
C ASP A 503 26.78 -3.79 23.62
N ILE A 504 26.07 -2.70 23.91
CA ILE A 504 26.19 -1.41 23.21
C ILE A 504 27.52 -0.73 23.52
N THR A 505 27.98 -0.78 24.78
CA THR A 505 29.27 -0.19 25.17
C THR A 505 30.47 -0.93 24.57
N LYS A 506 30.33 -2.23 24.25
CA LYS A 506 31.38 -3.02 23.58
C LYS A 506 31.49 -2.72 22.10
N ASP A 507 30.39 -2.36 21.46
CA ASP A 507 30.35 -2.07 20.02
C ASP A 507 30.98 -0.71 19.66
N GLN A 508 31.38 0.09 20.66
CA GLN A 508 32.08 1.37 20.50
C GLN A 508 31.41 2.29 19.46
N LEU A 509 30.08 2.40 19.54
CA LEU A 509 29.31 3.24 18.64
C LEU A 509 29.74 4.71 18.78
N HIS A 510 29.70 5.44 17.67
CA HIS A 510 29.96 6.87 17.66
C HIS A 510 28.97 7.62 18.56
N ILE A 511 29.40 8.72 19.18
CA ILE A 511 28.57 9.50 20.12
C ILE A 511 27.21 9.89 19.51
N ASN A 512 27.20 10.33 18.25
CA ASN A 512 25.99 10.63 17.49
C ASN A 512 24.96 9.49 17.46
N CYS A 513 25.41 8.24 17.43
CA CYS A 513 24.54 7.07 17.46
C CYS A 513 23.92 6.88 18.85
N LEU A 514 24.69 7.13 19.91
CA LEU A 514 24.26 7.00 21.30
C LEU A 514 23.26 8.09 21.70
N GLU A 515 23.47 9.33 21.25
CA GLU A 515 22.52 10.44 21.51
C GLU A 515 21.19 10.21 20.78
N LEU A 516 21.22 9.77 19.51
CA LEU A 516 19.99 9.41 18.81
C LEU A 516 19.30 8.19 19.43
N LEU A 517 20.06 7.22 19.94
CA LEU A 517 19.52 6.08 20.68
C LEU A 517 18.84 6.54 21.98
N ALA A 518 19.43 7.49 22.72
CA ALA A 518 18.82 8.07 23.92
C ALA A 518 17.47 8.71 23.60
N ILE A 519 17.36 9.42 22.47
CA ILE A 519 16.10 9.97 21.96
C ILE A 519 15.09 8.85 21.66
N VAL A 520 15.49 7.76 21.00
CA VAL A 520 14.60 6.64 20.70
C VAL A 520 14.07 5.98 21.98
N VAL A 521 14.94 5.79 22.98
CA VAL A 521 14.53 5.25 24.29
C VAL A 521 13.55 6.19 25.00
N ALA A 522 13.82 7.49 25.00
CA ALA A 522 12.90 8.49 25.54
C ALA A 522 11.52 8.40 24.91
N VAL A 523 11.47 8.31 23.58
CA VAL A 523 10.23 8.21 22.81
C VAL A 523 9.52 6.87 23.02
N LYS A 524 10.22 5.77 23.31
CA LYS A 524 9.59 4.50 23.70
C LYS A 524 8.92 4.56 25.07
N ILE A 525 9.56 5.21 26.04
CA ILE A 525 9.04 5.36 27.40
C ILE A 525 7.82 6.29 27.39
N TRP A 526 7.96 7.46 26.78
CA TRP A 526 6.93 8.51 26.81
C TRP A 526 5.96 8.50 25.63
N GLY A 527 6.15 7.64 24.63
CA GLY A 527 5.36 7.64 23.39
C GLY A 527 3.85 7.51 23.62
N LYS A 528 3.43 6.78 24.66
CA LYS A 528 2.01 6.71 25.07
C LYS A 528 1.47 8.04 25.59
N THR A 529 2.27 8.77 26.36
CA THR A 529 1.92 10.09 26.93
C THR A 529 1.94 11.18 25.85
N PHE A 530 2.72 10.97 24.79
CA PHE A 530 2.83 11.87 23.65
C PHE A 530 1.73 11.68 22.60
N CYS A 531 0.81 10.72 22.79
CA CYS A 531 -0.23 10.41 21.81
C CYS A 531 -0.97 11.66 21.31
N GLY A 532 -0.93 11.93 20.00
CA GLY A 532 -1.57 13.08 19.36
C GLY A 532 -0.93 14.46 19.62
N LYS A 533 0.21 14.54 20.33
CA LYS A 533 0.89 15.79 20.68
C LYS A 533 2.01 16.15 19.69
N LYS A 534 2.43 17.42 19.71
CA LYS A 534 3.64 17.92 19.05
C LYS A 534 4.78 18.04 20.04
N ILE A 535 5.84 17.28 19.79
CA ILE A 535 6.97 17.14 20.70
C ILE A 535 8.18 17.86 20.13
N LEU A 536 8.74 18.80 20.89
CA LEU A 536 10.01 19.43 20.57
C LEU A 536 11.14 18.76 21.35
N ILE A 537 12.13 18.25 20.63
CA ILE A 537 13.31 17.60 21.20
C ILE A 537 14.45 18.61 21.22
N PHE A 538 14.99 18.85 22.41
CA PHE A 538 16.25 19.54 22.57
C PHE A 538 17.40 18.54 22.65
N CYS A 539 18.39 18.76 21.80
CA CYS A 539 19.60 17.96 21.71
C CYS A 539 20.77 18.89 21.34
N ASP A 540 21.92 18.64 21.93
CA ASP A 540 23.17 19.36 21.67
C ASP A 540 23.99 18.77 20.51
N ASN A 541 23.52 17.65 19.94
CA ASN A 541 24.11 17.08 18.75
C ASN A 541 23.34 17.44 17.48
N GLU A 542 23.97 18.26 16.65
CA GLU A 542 23.48 18.68 15.34
C GLU A 542 23.21 17.48 14.40
N ALA A 543 23.98 16.39 14.48
CA ALA A 543 23.75 15.21 13.65
C ALA A 543 22.41 14.54 13.98
N SER A 544 22.08 14.39 15.26
CA SER A 544 20.78 13.83 15.70
C SER A 544 19.63 14.74 15.26
N VAL A 545 19.80 16.06 15.39
CA VAL A 545 18.82 17.06 14.94
C VAL A 545 18.57 16.99 13.43
N GLN A 546 19.65 16.94 12.64
CA GLN A 546 19.56 16.82 11.19
C GLN A 546 18.89 15.52 10.76
N VAL A 547 19.20 14.39 11.41
CA VAL A 547 18.60 13.10 11.06
C VAL A 547 17.10 13.07 11.34
N ILE A 548 16.65 13.63 12.47
CA ILE A 548 15.24 13.69 12.83
C ILE A 548 14.47 14.60 11.88
N ASN A 549 14.99 15.80 11.59
CA ASN A 549 14.29 16.78 10.77
C ASN A 549 14.34 16.47 9.26
N SER A 550 15.46 15.96 8.75
CA SER A 550 15.60 15.57 7.34
C SER A 550 14.99 14.20 7.03
N GLY A 551 14.83 13.36 8.05
CA GLY A 551 14.37 11.98 7.90
C GLY A 551 15.34 11.08 7.12
N SER A 552 16.63 11.42 7.08
CA SER A 552 17.64 10.62 6.39
C SER A 552 19.03 10.71 7.03
N SER A 553 19.83 9.66 6.83
CA SER A 553 21.20 9.51 7.31
C SER A 553 21.90 8.46 6.44
N LYS A 554 23.22 8.64 6.29
CA LYS A 554 24.11 7.68 5.64
C LYS A 554 24.56 6.57 6.60
N ASP A 555 24.50 6.83 7.90
CA ASP A 555 24.88 5.86 8.93
C ASP A 555 23.77 4.81 9.13
N ALA A 556 24.13 3.53 9.07
CA ALA A 556 23.17 2.42 9.13
C ALA A 556 22.51 2.27 10.52
N PHE A 557 23.20 2.64 11.60
CA PHE A 557 22.69 2.55 12.95
C PHE A 557 21.75 3.71 13.26
N MET A 558 22.15 4.96 12.93
CA MET A 558 21.25 6.12 13.04
C MET A 558 19.98 5.92 12.22
N GLN A 559 20.10 5.22 11.08
CA GLN A 559 18.96 4.84 10.29
C GLN A 559 18.04 3.85 10.96
N THR A 560 18.59 2.83 11.61
CA THR A 560 17.81 1.90 12.41
C THR A 560 17.06 2.64 13.53
N CYS A 561 17.71 3.59 14.20
CA CYS A 561 17.08 4.47 15.19
C CYS A 561 15.93 5.30 14.61
N LEU A 562 16.14 5.90 13.43
CA LEU A 562 15.10 6.67 12.76
C LEU A 562 13.88 5.80 12.40
N ARG A 563 14.07 4.54 11.98
CA ARG A 563 12.95 3.64 11.67
C ARG A 563 12.08 3.38 12.89
N GLU A 564 12.69 3.15 14.04
CA GLU A 564 11.95 2.97 15.30
C GLU A 564 11.22 4.24 15.70
N LEU A 565 11.90 5.39 15.65
CA LEU A 565 11.30 6.67 15.96
C LEU A 565 10.03 6.90 15.12
N CYS A 566 10.13 6.68 13.80
CA CYS A 566 9.01 6.82 12.88
C CYS A 566 7.90 5.79 13.12
N PHE A 567 8.25 4.56 13.55
CA PHE A 567 7.25 3.56 13.93
C PHE A 567 6.42 4.05 15.12
N ILE A 568 7.10 4.50 16.18
CA ILE A 568 6.47 4.94 17.42
C ILE A 568 5.63 6.20 17.17
N GLN A 569 6.15 7.14 16.38
CA GLN A 569 5.42 8.32 15.89
C GLN A 569 4.15 7.92 15.14
N ALA A 570 4.23 6.95 14.23
CA ALA A 570 3.07 6.52 13.45
C ALA A 570 2.05 5.76 14.31
N SER A 571 2.50 4.92 15.25
CA SER A 571 1.64 4.13 16.13
C SER A 571 0.89 4.98 17.15
N PHE A 572 1.51 6.02 17.70
CA PHE A 572 0.88 6.91 18.68
C PHE A 572 0.46 8.27 18.08
N GLN A 573 0.61 8.44 16.76
CA GLN A 573 0.13 9.60 15.99
C GLN A 573 0.60 10.96 16.53
N PHE A 574 1.85 11.03 17.02
CA PHE A 574 2.47 12.28 17.47
C PHE A 574 3.49 12.80 16.46
N GLU A 575 3.71 14.10 16.48
CA GLU A 575 4.69 14.75 15.62
C GLU A 575 5.93 15.12 16.42
N VAL A 576 7.09 15.07 15.79
CA VAL A 576 8.36 15.43 16.43
C VAL A 576 9.15 16.40 15.56
N ARG A 577 9.78 17.37 16.20
CA ARG A 577 10.90 18.12 15.63
C ARG A 577 12.05 18.17 16.62
N ALA A 578 13.26 18.17 16.09
CA ALA A 578 14.45 18.37 16.91
C ALA A 578 14.97 19.80 16.71
N ARG A 579 15.47 20.42 17.78
CA ARG A 579 16.16 21.72 17.74
C ARG A 579 17.48 21.59 18.47
N HIS A 580 18.53 22.05 17.80
CA HIS A 580 19.84 22.14 18.40
C HIS A 580 19.85 23.20 19.51
N ILE A 581 20.37 22.83 20.68
CA ILE A 581 20.64 23.74 21.79
C ILE A 581 22.13 23.66 22.15
N LEU A 582 22.69 24.73 22.72
CA LEU A 582 24.09 24.68 23.14
C LEU A 582 24.21 23.75 24.35
N GLY A 583 25.29 22.97 24.45
CA GLY A 583 25.51 22.09 25.61
C GLY A 583 25.51 22.82 26.97
N VAL A 584 25.84 24.11 26.98
CA VAL A 584 25.73 24.97 28.19
C VAL A 584 24.29 25.22 28.64
N GLU A 585 23.32 25.04 27.75
CA GLU A 585 21.88 25.11 28.00
C GLU A 585 21.30 23.72 28.31
N ASN A 586 21.92 22.63 27.83
CA ASN A 586 21.50 21.24 28.06
C ASN A 586 22.00 20.60 29.38
N ARG A 587 22.22 21.41 30.43
CA ARG A 587 22.90 20.93 31.66
C ARG A 587 22.14 19.84 32.40
N LEU A 588 20.81 19.91 32.41
CA LEU A 588 19.98 18.93 33.14
C LEU A 588 20.11 17.54 32.51
N ALA A 589 20.10 17.44 31.18
CA ALA A 589 20.29 16.17 30.50
C ALA A 589 21.75 15.66 30.64
N ASP A 590 22.76 16.55 30.59
CA ASP A 590 24.16 16.17 30.84
C ASP A 590 24.40 15.61 32.25
N TYR A 591 23.72 16.16 33.26
CA TYR A 591 23.80 15.60 34.62
C TYR A 591 23.16 14.21 34.71
N LEU A 592 22.10 13.94 33.94
CA LEU A 592 21.45 12.63 33.88
C LEU A 592 22.29 11.62 33.07
N SER A 593 22.93 12.04 31.98
CA SER A 593 23.78 11.17 31.16
C SER A 593 25.03 10.70 31.92
N ARG A 594 25.55 11.54 32.83
CA ARG A 594 26.72 11.27 33.68
C ARG A 594 26.38 10.83 35.11
N TRP A 595 25.12 10.47 35.36
CA TRP A 595 24.64 10.17 36.71
C TRP A 595 25.44 9.06 37.42
N HIS A 596 25.94 8.07 36.67
CA HIS A 596 26.74 6.96 37.18
C HIS A 596 28.23 7.31 37.36
N CYS A 597 28.73 8.38 36.73
CA CYS A 597 30.16 8.74 36.76
C CYS A 597 30.61 9.32 38.09
N SER A 598 29.76 10.09 38.79
CA SER A 598 30.12 10.70 40.07
C SER A 598 28.89 11.17 40.85
N HIS A 599 28.93 11.03 42.18
CA HIS A 599 27.92 11.58 43.11
C HIS A 599 27.68 13.09 42.95
N LYS A 600 28.67 13.83 42.43
CA LYS A 600 28.56 15.28 42.19
C LYS A 600 27.44 15.65 41.20
N TYR A 601 27.25 14.88 40.13
CA TYR A 601 26.21 15.16 39.13
C TYR A 601 24.80 14.96 39.68
N ARG A 602 24.65 13.98 40.59
CA ARG A 602 23.39 13.75 41.32
C ARG A 602 23.00 14.92 42.22
N GLU A 603 23.96 15.52 42.92
CA GLU A 603 23.72 16.69 43.77
C GLU A 603 23.42 17.95 42.94
N LEU A 604 24.15 18.14 41.84
CA LEU A 604 23.91 19.25 40.90
C LEU A 604 22.52 19.15 40.25
N PHE A 605 22.08 17.96 39.85
CA PHE A 605 20.74 17.77 39.32
C PHE A 605 19.67 18.08 40.38
N LYS A 606 19.79 17.47 41.58
CA LYS A 606 18.82 17.66 42.68
C LYS A 606 18.75 19.09 43.20
N SER A 607 19.82 19.86 43.10
CA SER A 607 19.82 21.30 43.46
C SER A 607 19.24 22.19 42.36
N ALA A 608 19.28 21.73 41.10
CA ALA A 608 18.72 22.45 39.97
C ALA A 608 17.21 22.21 39.78
N ILE A 609 16.67 21.08 40.24
CA ILE A 609 15.23 20.75 40.14
C ILE A 609 14.50 20.91 41.48
N SER A 610 13.23 21.36 41.44
CA SER A 610 12.33 21.23 42.58
C SER A 610 11.89 19.77 42.69
N VAL A 611 12.39 19.03 43.69
CA VAL A 611 12.22 17.57 43.84
C VAL A 611 10.74 17.15 43.86
N ASP A 612 9.83 18.02 44.29
CA ASP A 612 8.38 17.74 44.35
C ASP A 612 7.66 17.80 42.98
N ARG A 613 8.33 18.25 41.91
CA ARG A 613 7.72 18.44 40.58
C ARG A 613 8.08 17.39 39.53
N TYR A 614 9.01 16.48 39.84
CA TYR A 614 9.56 15.56 38.85
C TYR A 614 9.51 14.10 39.31
N GLU A 615 8.97 13.23 38.47
CA GLU A 615 8.89 11.78 38.72
C GLU A 615 9.99 11.02 37.93
N GLU A 616 10.68 10.09 38.61
CA GLU A 616 11.70 9.24 38.00
C GLU A 616 11.05 8.00 37.36
N VAL A 617 11.31 7.79 36.07
CA VAL A 617 10.78 6.65 35.32
C VAL A 617 11.88 5.60 35.12
N PRO A 618 11.66 4.31 35.46
CA PRO A 618 12.67 3.28 35.29
C PRO A 618 12.84 2.90 33.80
N VAL A 619 14.10 2.80 33.35
CA VAL A 619 14.44 2.29 32.02
C VAL A 619 14.56 0.76 32.08
N LEU A 620 13.81 0.05 31.23
CA LEU A 620 13.85 -1.40 31.14
C LEU A 620 14.77 -1.85 30.01
N MET A 621 15.33 -3.06 30.12
CA MET A 621 16.13 -3.66 29.04
C MET A 621 15.34 -3.84 27.73
N SER A 622 14.01 -3.94 27.81
CA SER A 622 13.13 -3.98 26.64
C SER A 622 13.17 -2.68 25.82
N ASP A 623 13.51 -1.54 26.42
CA ASP A 623 13.45 -0.24 25.74
C ASP A 623 14.59 -0.08 24.72
N PHE A 624 15.71 -0.78 24.95
CA PHE A 624 16.82 -0.89 24.00
C PHE A 624 16.55 -1.89 22.86
N SER A 625 15.50 -2.72 22.97
CA SER A 625 15.17 -3.66 21.90
C SER A 625 14.54 -2.91 20.72
N PHE A 626 15.23 -2.87 19.58
CA PHE A 626 14.67 -2.38 18.34
C PHE A 626 13.56 -3.33 17.86
N LEU A 627 12.44 -2.79 17.37
CA LEU A 627 11.34 -3.54 16.79
C LEU A 627 11.79 -4.47 15.68
N ASN A 628 12.97 -4.30 15.08
CA ASN A 628 13.62 -5.26 14.19
C ASN A 628 13.91 -6.64 14.81
N ASN A 629 12.99 -7.27 15.53
CA ASN A 629 13.06 -8.70 15.80
C ASN A 629 12.86 -9.46 14.48
N TRP A 630 13.95 -9.69 13.77
CA TRP A 630 13.98 -10.57 12.61
C TRP A 630 14.13 -12.03 13.06
N ALA A 631 14.47 -12.28 14.32
CA ALA A 631 14.54 -13.63 14.87
C ALA A 631 13.95 -13.78 16.28
N THR A 632 13.54 -15.00 16.60
CA THR A 632 13.24 -15.43 17.98
C THR A 632 13.96 -16.74 18.26
N ILE A 633 14.59 -16.85 19.43
CA ILE A 633 15.04 -18.10 20.02
C ILE A 633 13.95 -18.63 20.95
N VAL A 634 13.32 -19.73 20.56
CA VAL A 634 12.42 -20.49 21.42
C VAL A 634 13.23 -21.60 22.10
N SER A 635 13.38 -21.52 23.41
CA SER A 635 14.26 -22.44 24.16
C SER A 635 13.58 -23.12 25.33
N ALA A 636 13.85 -24.41 25.51
CA ALA A 636 13.41 -25.17 26.70
C ALA A 636 14.50 -25.30 27.78
N SER A 637 15.71 -24.77 27.53
CA SER A 637 16.91 -25.17 28.27
C SER A 637 17.96 -24.08 28.50
N ILE A 638 17.87 -22.96 27.78
CA ILE A 638 18.80 -21.83 27.87
C ILE A 638 18.24 -20.83 28.90
N PRO A 639 19.07 -20.10 29.67
CA PRO A 639 18.62 -18.98 30.49
C PRO A 639 17.79 -17.97 29.69
N LYS A 640 16.91 -17.24 30.39
CA LYS A 640 15.94 -16.26 29.84
C LYS A 640 16.51 -15.20 28.90
N TYR A 641 17.84 -15.06 28.81
CA TYR A 641 18.51 -14.03 28.05
C TYR A 641 19.75 -14.61 27.33
N VAL A 642 19.64 -14.83 26.02
CA VAL A 642 20.80 -14.79 25.12
C VAL A 642 20.88 -13.35 24.63
N SER A 643 21.59 -12.48 25.34
CA SER A 643 21.81 -11.10 24.90
C SER A 643 22.84 -11.05 23.75
N GLY A 644 22.77 -10.00 22.92
CA GLY A 644 23.81 -9.71 21.91
C GLY A 644 23.58 -10.18 20.47
N ILE A 645 22.39 -10.66 20.09
CA ILE A 645 21.98 -10.71 18.67
C ILE A 645 21.00 -9.57 18.44
N ASP A 646 21.46 -8.47 17.83
CA ASP A 646 20.60 -7.33 17.49
C ASP A 646 19.39 -7.79 16.70
N GLY A 647 18.20 -7.51 17.23
CA GLY A 647 16.95 -7.92 16.59
C GLY A 647 16.60 -9.40 16.73
N CYS A 648 17.03 -10.07 17.81
CA CYS A 648 16.58 -11.41 18.15
C CYS A 648 16.07 -11.48 19.59
N THR A 649 14.82 -11.88 19.81
CA THR A 649 14.29 -12.11 21.17
C THR A 649 14.53 -13.54 21.63
N THR A 650 14.66 -13.76 22.95
CA THR A 650 14.73 -15.10 23.52
C THR A 650 13.49 -15.36 24.36
N GLN A 651 12.74 -16.39 24.01
CA GLN A 651 11.57 -16.89 24.75
C GLN A 651 11.94 -18.24 25.36
N ALA A 652 12.48 -18.19 26.58
CA ALA A 652 12.95 -19.37 27.29
C ALA A 652 11.92 -19.90 28.30
N PHE A 653 11.73 -21.22 28.28
CA PHE A 653 10.89 -21.98 29.18
C PHE A 653 11.74 -23.06 29.87
N PRO A 654 12.55 -22.70 30.88
CA PRO A 654 13.43 -23.65 31.56
C PRO A 654 12.65 -24.84 32.11
N GLY A 655 13.16 -26.05 31.91
CA GLY A 655 12.51 -27.27 32.40
C GLY A 655 11.38 -27.78 31.50
N ALA A 656 10.99 -27.07 30.44
CA ALA A 656 9.96 -27.54 29.52
C ALA A 656 10.40 -28.79 28.74
N THR A 657 9.44 -29.65 28.42
CA THR A 657 9.60 -30.71 27.43
C THR A 657 9.24 -30.19 26.03
N ILE A 658 9.64 -30.90 24.97
CA ILE A 658 9.27 -30.57 23.58
C ILE A 658 7.75 -30.48 23.44
N GLY A 659 6.99 -31.41 24.04
CA GLY A 659 5.52 -31.39 24.02
C GLY A 659 4.94 -30.15 24.69
N ARG A 660 5.47 -29.75 25.86
CA ARG A 660 5.04 -28.52 26.54
C ARG A 660 5.37 -27.27 25.74
N LEU A 661 6.53 -27.25 25.06
CA LEU A 661 6.90 -26.17 24.15
C LEU A 661 5.91 -26.05 23.00
N THR A 662 5.50 -27.18 22.43
CA THR A 662 4.48 -27.27 21.37
C THR A 662 3.12 -26.73 21.84
N GLU A 663 2.70 -27.00 23.08
CA GLU A 663 1.48 -26.44 23.68
C GLU A 663 1.57 -24.93 23.87
N LEU A 664 2.69 -24.44 24.41
CA LEU A 664 2.91 -23.01 24.62
C LEU A 664 2.82 -22.23 23.30
N ILE A 665 3.44 -22.77 22.25
CA ILE A 665 3.31 -22.26 20.89
C ILE A 665 1.84 -22.27 20.45
N SER A 666 1.14 -23.41 20.60
CA SER A 666 -0.27 -23.54 20.19
C SER A 666 -1.21 -22.59 20.94
N SER A 667 -0.87 -22.22 22.17
CA SER A 667 -1.67 -21.33 23.02
C SER A 667 -1.46 -19.83 22.74
N GLY A 668 -0.60 -19.48 21.78
CA GLY A 668 -0.26 -18.08 21.47
C GLY A 668 0.61 -17.40 22.52
N LYS A 669 1.17 -18.16 23.49
CA LYS A 669 2.11 -17.63 24.49
C LYS A 669 3.51 -17.38 23.94
N VAL A 670 3.78 -17.85 22.72
CA VAL A 670 5.03 -17.59 22.00
C VAL A 670 4.73 -16.66 20.84
N ASP A 671 5.34 -15.49 20.82
CA ASP A 671 5.20 -14.57 19.69
C ASP A 671 6.04 -15.09 18.51
N LEU A 672 5.34 -15.47 17.43
CA LEU A 672 5.90 -16.01 16.19
C LEU A 672 5.51 -15.18 14.96
N ILE A 673 4.87 -14.03 15.18
CA ILE A 673 4.32 -13.17 14.14
C ILE A 673 5.42 -12.23 13.64
N SER A 674 5.53 -12.08 12.32
CA SER A 674 6.47 -11.14 11.67
C SER A 674 7.96 -11.37 11.97
N LEU A 675 8.42 -12.63 11.95
CA LEU A 675 9.84 -13.02 12.11
C LEU A 675 10.43 -13.60 10.81
N ASP A 676 11.71 -13.33 10.53
CA ASP A 676 12.45 -13.93 9.41
C ASP A 676 13.03 -15.30 9.77
N PHE A 677 13.39 -15.51 11.04
CA PHE A 677 13.94 -16.76 11.55
C PHE A 677 13.34 -17.14 12.90
N VAL A 678 13.09 -18.43 13.10
CA VAL A 678 12.72 -18.98 14.41
C VAL A 678 13.72 -20.08 14.76
N ILE A 679 14.48 -19.84 15.81
CA ILE A 679 15.55 -20.72 16.28
C ILE A 679 14.98 -21.56 17.43
N VAL A 680 14.91 -22.87 17.24
CA VAL A 680 14.39 -23.80 18.24
C VAL A 680 15.57 -24.50 18.91
N HIS A 681 15.68 -24.30 20.22
CA HIS A 681 16.66 -24.99 21.06
C HIS A 681 15.97 -25.84 22.14
N VAL A 682 16.28 -27.14 22.15
CA VAL A 682 15.72 -28.09 23.11
C VAL A 682 16.86 -28.69 23.94
N GLY A 683 16.64 -28.81 25.25
CA GLY A 683 17.58 -29.42 26.19
C GLY A 683 17.42 -30.93 26.35
N THR A 684 17.99 -31.47 27.43
CA THR A 684 17.99 -32.92 27.71
C THR A 684 16.76 -33.41 28.48
N ASN A 685 15.77 -32.57 28.81
CA ASN A 685 14.61 -32.93 29.64
C ASN A 685 13.76 -34.09 29.07
N ASN A 686 13.64 -34.20 27.74
CA ASN A 686 12.98 -35.36 27.10
C ASN A 686 13.91 -36.57 26.98
N ILE A 687 15.23 -36.36 27.04
CA ILE A 687 16.24 -37.41 26.88
C ILE A 687 16.48 -38.14 28.21
N SER A 688 16.42 -37.42 29.33
CA SER A 688 16.49 -37.97 30.69
C SER A 688 15.26 -38.80 31.06
N SER A 689 14.16 -38.65 30.32
CA SER A 689 12.99 -39.53 30.43
C SER A 689 13.22 -40.89 29.76
N SER A 690 12.54 -41.94 30.21
CA SER A 690 12.62 -43.32 29.68
C SER A 690 12.13 -43.48 28.22
N GLN A 691 11.87 -42.39 27.50
CA GLN A 691 11.37 -42.37 26.12
C GLN A 691 12.41 -42.87 25.12
N SER A 692 11.98 -43.59 24.07
CA SER A 692 12.86 -44.04 22.99
C SER A 692 13.27 -42.86 22.07
N VAL A 693 14.32 -43.06 21.26
CA VAL A 693 14.77 -42.05 20.28
C VAL A 693 13.66 -41.77 19.26
N ASP A 694 12.94 -42.80 18.80
CA ASP A 694 11.87 -42.67 17.81
C ASP A 694 10.70 -41.83 18.33
N THR A 695 10.31 -42.03 19.59
CA THR A 695 9.28 -41.21 20.24
C THR A 695 9.69 -39.74 20.30
N ILE A 696 10.95 -39.45 20.64
CA ILE A 696 11.46 -38.07 20.70
C ILE A 696 11.42 -37.42 19.31
N ILE A 697 11.80 -38.15 18.25
CA ILE A 697 11.77 -37.66 16.87
C ILE A 697 10.34 -37.45 16.37
N SER A 698 9.38 -38.28 16.78
CA SER A 698 7.95 -38.06 16.49
C SER A 698 7.46 -36.73 17.07
N ILE A 699 7.81 -36.44 18.33
CA ILE A 699 7.42 -35.18 19.00
C ILE A 699 8.06 -33.96 18.31
N PHE A 700 9.29 -34.08 17.82
CA PHE A 700 9.90 -33.04 16.97
C PHE A 700 9.14 -32.86 15.65
N GLY A 701 8.63 -33.94 15.06
CA GLY A 701 7.77 -33.89 13.88
C GLY A 701 6.50 -33.07 14.10
N ASP A 702 5.81 -33.29 15.22
CA ASP A 702 4.60 -32.56 15.59
C ASP A 702 4.89 -31.06 15.81
N LEU A 703 6.00 -30.74 16.48
CA LEU A 703 6.46 -29.37 16.68
C LEU A 703 6.74 -28.68 15.34
N ILE A 704 7.43 -29.35 14.41
CA ILE A 704 7.72 -28.82 13.07
C ILE A 704 6.41 -28.54 12.31
N HIS A 705 5.46 -29.49 12.34
CA HIS A 705 4.18 -29.34 11.64
C HIS A 705 3.39 -28.14 12.16
N LYS A 706 3.34 -27.95 13.48
CA LYS A 706 2.68 -26.80 14.09
C LYS A 706 3.39 -25.49 13.78
N LEU A 707 4.72 -25.43 13.91
CA LEU A 707 5.49 -24.24 13.56
C LEU A 707 5.28 -23.83 12.09
N LYS A 708 5.27 -24.78 11.15
CA LYS A 708 4.99 -24.50 9.73
C LYS A 708 3.59 -23.94 9.48
N LYS A 709 2.60 -24.26 10.32
CA LYS A 709 1.25 -23.70 10.22
C LYS A 709 1.14 -22.31 10.85
N MET A 710 1.95 -22.02 11.86
CA MET A 710 1.84 -20.80 12.66
C MET A 710 2.79 -19.69 12.24
N THR A 711 3.88 -20.00 11.53
CA THR A 711 4.86 -19.00 11.08
C THR A 711 5.40 -19.29 9.69
N PHE A 712 5.68 -18.22 8.94
CA PHE A 712 6.35 -18.25 7.64
C PHE A 712 7.88 -18.08 7.77
N ALA A 713 8.40 -17.93 8.99
CA ALA A 713 9.83 -17.76 9.27
C ALA A 713 10.65 -18.99 8.86
N LYS A 714 11.93 -18.78 8.52
CA LYS A 714 12.88 -19.88 8.35
C LYS A 714 13.17 -20.55 9.69
N LEU A 715 12.83 -21.83 9.83
CA LEU A 715 13.09 -22.58 11.06
C LEU A 715 14.53 -23.07 11.12
N ILE A 716 15.22 -22.76 12.21
CA ILE A 716 16.56 -23.24 12.54
C ILE A 716 16.45 -24.13 13.78
N PHE A 717 16.77 -25.40 13.66
CA PHE A 717 16.88 -26.30 14.81
C PHE A 717 18.35 -26.43 15.23
N THR A 718 18.63 -26.23 16.52
CA THR A 718 19.98 -26.46 17.05
C THR A 718 20.15 -27.90 17.53
N SER A 719 21.36 -28.42 17.46
CA SER A 719 21.71 -29.65 18.16
C SER A 719 21.54 -29.48 19.68
N ILE A 720 21.06 -30.52 20.34
CA ILE A 720 21.04 -30.62 21.80
C ILE A 720 22.50 -30.61 22.29
N LEU A 721 22.81 -29.80 23.29
CA LEU A 721 24.19 -29.58 23.76
C LEU A 721 24.70 -30.76 24.62
N PRO A 722 26.00 -31.09 24.54
CA PRO A 722 26.64 -32.02 25.48
C PRO A 722 26.86 -31.30 26.81
N ARG A 723 26.18 -31.74 27.87
CA ARG A 723 26.22 -31.11 29.20
C ARG A 723 27.08 -31.92 30.17
N PRO A 724 28.05 -31.33 30.89
CA PRO A 724 28.92 -32.05 31.82
C PRO A 724 28.20 -32.92 32.85
N VAL A 725 27.03 -32.48 33.33
CA VAL A 725 26.26 -33.11 34.42
C VAL A 725 25.65 -34.46 34.04
N ASP A 726 25.16 -34.58 32.81
CA ASP A 726 24.40 -35.75 32.35
C ASP A 726 25.04 -36.47 31.15
N HIS A 727 26.17 -35.99 30.62
CA HIS A 727 26.81 -36.56 29.44
C HIS A 727 27.16 -38.05 29.56
N MET A 728 27.63 -38.51 30.72
CA MET A 728 27.94 -39.93 30.93
C MET A 728 26.70 -40.84 30.80
N LYS A 729 25.50 -40.31 31.10
CA LYS A 729 24.23 -41.06 31.06
C LYS A 729 23.48 -40.86 29.74
N THR A 730 23.49 -39.63 29.20
CA THR A 730 22.64 -39.24 28.06
C THR A 730 23.40 -39.05 26.76
N GLY A 731 24.74 -38.96 26.78
CA GLY A 731 25.57 -38.59 25.62
C GLY A 731 25.38 -39.45 24.37
N ALA A 732 25.32 -40.79 24.53
CA ALA A 732 25.07 -41.70 23.41
C ALA A 732 23.68 -41.50 22.80
N LYS A 733 22.66 -41.24 23.64
CA LYS A 733 21.28 -40.97 23.22
C LYS A 733 21.14 -39.60 22.56
N VAL A 734 21.79 -38.57 23.12
CA VAL A 734 21.88 -37.21 22.53
C VAL A 734 22.48 -37.26 21.13
N ASN A 735 23.57 -38.02 20.93
CA ASN A 735 24.20 -38.14 19.62
C ASN A 735 23.27 -38.80 18.57
N LYS A 736 22.54 -39.85 18.96
CA LYS A 736 21.53 -40.49 18.11
C LYS A 736 20.39 -39.53 17.77
N VAL A 737 19.83 -38.82 18.76
CA VAL A 737 18.75 -37.83 18.56
C VAL A 737 19.22 -36.69 17.64
N ASN A 738 20.42 -36.13 17.86
CA ASN A 738 20.98 -35.08 17.00
C ASN A 738 21.17 -35.55 15.55
N THR A 739 21.54 -36.82 15.35
CA THR A 739 21.70 -37.41 14.01
C THR A 739 20.36 -37.53 13.30
N GLU A 740 19.32 -38.05 13.97
CA GLU A 740 17.99 -38.18 13.39
C GLU A 740 17.29 -36.82 13.23
N LEU A 741 17.46 -35.89 14.16
CA LEU A 741 16.93 -34.53 14.06
C LEU A 741 17.51 -33.80 12.83
N LYS A 742 18.81 -33.97 12.57
CA LYS A 742 19.44 -33.46 11.35
C LYS A 742 18.80 -34.03 10.07
N ARG A 743 18.50 -35.34 10.06
CA ARG A 743 17.81 -35.98 8.92
C ARG A 743 16.37 -35.48 8.78
N LEU A 744 15.65 -35.31 9.89
CA LEU A 744 14.28 -34.78 9.92
C LEU A 744 14.22 -33.34 9.40
N CYS A 745 15.16 -32.49 9.80
CA CYS A 745 15.30 -31.13 9.30
C CYS A 745 15.56 -31.12 7.78
N LYS A 746 16.48 -31.98 7.30
CA LYS A 746 16.77 -32.11 5.87
C LYS A 746 15.54 -32.54 5.05
N ARG A 747 14.77 -33.53 5.54
CA ARG A 747 13.51 -33.97 4.90
C ARG A 747 12.46 -32.87 4.84
N ASN A 748 12.44 -31.97 5.82
CA ASN A 748 11.46 -30.90 5.94
C ASN A 748 11.92 -29.55 5.34
N ASN A 749 13.09 -29.51 4.69
CA ASN A 749 13.73 -28.30 4.17
C ASN A 749 13.98 -27.22 5.25
N LEU A 750 14.44 -27.64 6.43
CA LEU A 750 14.75 -26.78 7.57
C LEU A 750 16.26 -26.67 7.78
N LEU A 751 16.68 -25.58 8.43
CA LEU A 751 18.09 -25.35 8.77
C LEU A 751 18.45 -26.07 10.06
N TYR A 752 19.63 -26.68 10.10
CA TYR A 752 20.15 -27.37 11.28
C TYR A 752 21.50 -26.79 11.71
N CYS A 753 21.56 -26.26 12.93
CA CYS A 753 22.77 -25.74 13.54
C CYS A 753 23.44 -26.81 14.40
N ASN A 754 24.57 -27.35 13.92
CA ASN A 754 25.34 -28.30 14.70
C ASN A 754 26.27 -27.58 15.68
N LEU A 755 25.80 -27.43 16.92
CA LEU A 755 26.56 -26.88 18.03
C LEU A 755 27.33 -27.97 18.79
N TYR A 756 26.86 -29.22 18.76
CA TYR A 756 27.35 -30.31 19.60
C TYR A 756 28.89 -30.45 19.59
N ARG A 757 29.51 -30.44 18.40
CA ARG A 757 30.97 -30.55 18.26
C ARG A 757 31.73 -29.35 18.81
N SER A 758 31.14 -28.16 18.79
CA SER A 758 31.79 -26.95 19.26
C SER A 758 31.78 -26.82 20.78
N PHE A 759 30.97 -27.64 21.47
CA PHE A 759 30.89 -27.69 22.93
C PHE A 759 31.65 -28.90 23.52
N LEU A 760 32.54 -29.52 22.73
CA LEU A 760 33.41 -30.60 23.16
C LEU A 760 34.87 -30.14 23.16
N LEU A 761 35.60 -30.49 24.22
CA LEU A 761 37.05 -30.41 24.35
C LEU A 761 37.55 -31.85 24.55
N ASP A 762 38.41 -32.35 23.66
CA ASP A 762 38.95 -33.72 23.71
C ASP A 762 37.87 -34.83 23.84
N ASN A 763 36.77 -34.69 23.09
CA ASN A 763 35.58 -35.57 23.11
C ASN A 763 34.77 -35.58 24.42
N ILE A 764 35.04 -34.67 25.35
CA ILE A 764 34.32 -34.48 26.60
C ILE A 764 33.62 -33.11 26.57
N PRO A 765 32.45 -32.92 27.20
CA PRO A 765 31.82 -31.60 27.33
C PRO A 765 32.80 -30.58 27.91
N ASP A 766 32.98 -29.46 27.23
CA ASP A 766 33.86 -28.39 27.71
C ASP A 766 33.20 -27.68 28.90
N ALA A 767 33.62 -28.06 30.12
CA ALA A 767 33.07 -27.51 31.36
C ALA A 767 33.30 -25.99 31.48
N SER A 768 34.27 -25.43 30.76
CA SER A 768 34.57 -23.99 30.76
C SER A 768 33.50 -23.15 30.05
N LEU A 769 32.56 -23.77 29.33
CA LEU A 769 31.43 -23.11 28.65
C LEU A 769 30.14 -23.13 29.48
N PHE A 770 30.13 -23.82 30.62
CA PHE A 770 28.97 -23.96 31.50
C PHE A 770 29.17 -23.22 32.83
N ALA A 771 28.07 -22.94 33.51
CA ALA A 771 28.09 -22.31 34.82
C ALA A 771 28.75 -23.25 35.84
N PRO A 772 29.79 -22.79 36.58
CA PRO A 772 30.54 -23.66 37.50
C PRO A 772 29.70 -24.26 38.63
N ARG A 773 28.57 -23.62 38.97
CA ARG A 773 27.69 -24.03 40.07
C ARG A 773 26.79 -25.22 39.74
N ASP A 774 26.37 -25.37 38.50
CA ASP A 774 25.38 -26.38 38.12
C ASP A 774 25.75 -27.22 36.91
N GLY A 775 26.75 -26.84 36.12
CA GLY A 775 27.17 -27.55 34.90
C GLY A 775 26.06 -27.74 33.86
N LEU A 776 24.96 -26.99 33.97
CA LEU A 776 23.73 -27.17 33.21
C LEU A 776 23.42 -25.94 32.35
N HIS A 777 23.60 -24.74 32.91
CA HIS A 777 23.40 -23.48 32.20
C HIS A 777 24.69 -23.03 31.51
N LEU A 778 24.56 -22.33 30.38
CA LEU A 778 25.71 -21.72 29.72
C LEU A 778 26.23 -20.54 30.53
N ASN A 779 27.55 -20.40 30.63
CA ASN A 779 28.16 -19.18 31.13
C ASN A 779 28.31 -18.15 29.98
N PHE A 780 28.98 -17.03 30.25
CA PHE A 780 29.19 -15.99 29.24
C PHE A 780 29.91 -16.52 27.98
N ALA A 781 30.99 -17.30 28.14
CA ALA A 781 31.75 -17.85 27.02
C ALA A 781 30.94 -18.87 26.20
N GLY A 782 30.16 -19.73 26.87
CA GLY A 782 29.24 -20.66 26.19
C GLY A 782 28.13 -19.96 25.41
N THR A 783 27.56 -18.89 25.97
CA THR A 783 26.54 -18.07 25.32
C THR A 783 27.10 -17.36 24.08
N GLU A 784 28.32 -16.83 24.16
CA GLU A 784 29.02 -16.20 23.03
C GLU A 784 29.31 -17.18 21.88
N LEU A 785 29.73 -18.41 22.21
CA LEU A 785 29.97 -19.45 21.21
C LEU A 785 28.68 -19.88 20.50
N PHE A 786 27.60 -20.06 21.28
CA PHE A 786 26.26 -20.34 20.77
C PHE A 786 25.83 -19.25 19.78
N ARG A 787 25.96 -17.98 20.19
CA ARG A 787 25.65 -16.79 19.40
C ARG A 787 26.41 -16.77 18.07
N LYS A 788 27.74 -16.91 18.10
CA LYS A 788 28.60 -16.86 16.91
C LYS A 788 28.20 -17.90 15.86
N LYS A 789 27.81 -19.11 16.28
CA LYS A 789 27.40 -20.19 15.39
C LYS A 789 26.03 -19.94 14.75
N ILE A 790 25.08 -19.42 15.52
CA ILE A 790 23.75 -19.04 15.02
C ILE A 790 23.86 -17.91 14.00
N ILE A 791 24.62 -16.85 14.30
CA ILE A 791 24.86 -15.72 13.38
C ILE A 791 25.48 -16.21 12.07
N ASN A 792 26.44 -17.15 12.14
CA ASN A 792 27.10 -17.63 10.93
C ASN A 792 26.14 -18.37 9.98
N ILE A 793 25.25 -19.21 10.52
CA ILE A 793 24.22 -19.90 9.73
C ILE A 793 23.24 -18.92 9.10
N ILE A 794 22.84 -17.90 9.85
CA ILE A 794 21.92 -16.86 9.36
C ILE A 794 22.58 -16.05 8.25
N LYS A 795 23.82 -15.61 8.43
CA LYS A 795 24.58 -14.86 7.41
C LYS A 795 24.73 -15.64 6.10
N HIS A 796 24.97 -16.95 6.17
CA HIS A 796 25.05 -17.81 4.97
C HIS A 796 23.70 -18.01 4.25
N GLN A 797 22.58 -17.63 4.88
CA GLN A 797 21.22 -17.78 4.34
C GLN A 797 20.60 -16.45 3.84
N SER A 798 21.23 -15.33 4.18
CA SER A 798 20.81 -13.96 3.81
C SER A 798 21.49 -13.41 2.55
N ILE A 799 22.12 -14.27 1.74
CA ILE A 799 22.80 -13.90 0.47
C ILE A 799 21.90 -14.19 -0.73
#